data_AF-A0A485KRB2-F1
#
_entry.id   AF-A0A485KRB2-F1
#
_cell.length_a   1.000
_cell.length_b   1.000
_cell.length_c   1.000
_cell.angle_alpha   90.00
_cell.angle_beta   90.00
_cell.angle_gamma   90.00
#
_symmetry.space_group_name_H-M   'P 1'
#
loop_
_entity.id
_entity.type
_entity.pdbx_description
1 polymer ?
#
loop_
_entity_poly.entity_id
_entity_poly.type
_entity_poly.pdbx_seq_one_letter_code
_entity_poly.pdbx_strand_id
1 'polypeptide(L)'
;MYMSSSTMLLAMPSCGALISKNRSSVEARDEVLAASHFPLHMVLNDVGVSPPPSSPRQQRSPRSQWKLPVLPSKDLRCPHCGVAHPKPALVETYRYCPSCAKVLRESTVALAPFLQKRNQPSDELNKLAVLAASFGHPTDAARAIDVTAELRGRVVVTATFSELEIPAGIHLMQMLFKTHADPAPGIQKVLVVRYLVPNFNPELTRHGEIVLEESMTGTLAAPLLLRFHMNQLPKVWINRAVYGHRHSVTPSLVFDVTERLTGLADRNGGDFLSLEAAADLCALFGEPCDHITKSLTLDYEIIGRTGQARQYELDGHLVDEIVIQSLPVVGPAVLVERAVYGWAAKDLEMKLTELHAHVKLAAPGEAAAMRQNELDQYMALQAAASGPLCRDVTTLLQTRVDDEAVPGSQLRLDTDTNLNLLFGDPCPGVPRVLVLEYALLGYGSTFVECSETTQASVGESATDDEIIKKGNGQCRNFCKRKTDKLRVAVTAEGFVSTPIVISSHEIFPSLLIARAFFGHPTNTLKTFDVTEPIGVLAAKGNAAKALAIPRTLDLISAFGDPCRGIRKALTINYQVLGMGGTLVLHVNETNRLPATLVVGYPPAKRDVGTNGKMGFSERVALSAAKTKQTARERMQSSASQRLWSI
;
A
#
# COMPACT_ATOMS: atom_id res chain seq x y z
N MET A 1 -8.32 22.56 31.69
CA MET A 1 -9.68 22.41 31.16
C MET A 1 -9.57 21.92 29.72
N TYR A 2 -9.61 20.62 29.52
CA TYR A 2 -9.66 19.98 28.20
C TYR A 2 -10.88 19.08 28.22
N MET A 3 -11.83 19.35 27.32
CA MET A 3 -13.02 18.52 27.16
C MET A 3 -12.68 17.31 26.29
N SER A 4 -12.84 16.14 26.92
CA SER A 4 -12.94 14.84 26.28
C SER A 4 -14.14 14.81 25.33
N SER A 5 -13.93 14.39 24.08
CA SER A 5 -15.00 13.98 23.17
C SER A 5 -14.87 12.47 22.98
N SER A 6 -15.75 11.73 23.66
CA SER A 6 -15.94 10.29 23.55
C SER A 6 -16.66 9.97 22.24
N THR A 7 -16.03 9.20 21.36
CA THR A 7 -16.70 8.59 20.21
C THR A 7 -17.15 7.18 20.60
N MET A 8 -18.47 6.99 20.69
CA MET A 8 -19.13 5.71 20.95
C MET A 8 -18.82 4.70 19.82
N LEU A 9 -18.25 3.56 20.18
CA LEU A 9 -18.28 2.33 19.39
C LEU A 9 -19.66 1.68 19.59
N LEU A 10 -20.49 1.72 18.55
CA LEU A 10 -21.74 0.95 18.49
C LEU A 10 -21.42 -0.52 18.23
N ALA A 11 -21.81 -1.37 19.18
CA ALA A 11 -21.80 -2.81 19.07
C ALA A 11 -22.88 -3.30 18.06
N MET A 12 -22.48 -4.16 17.12
CA MET A 12 -23.41 -4.94 16.31
C MET A 12 -23.82 -6.21 17.08
N PRO A 13 -25.12 -6.57 17.12
CA PRO A 13 -25.58 -7.77 17.82
C PRO A 13 -25.38 -9.03 16.97
N SER A 14 -24.96 -10.09 17.63
CA SER A 14 -24.92 -11.46 17.12
C SER A 14 -26.34 -12.03 17.01
N CYS A 15 -26.78 -12.34 15.78
CA CYS A 15 -27.93 -13.19 15.55
C CYS A 15 -27.44 -14.60 15.21
N GLY A 16 -27.55 -15.50 16.19
CA GLY A 16 -27.52 -16.94 15.96
C GLY A 16 -28.90 -17.43 15.55
N ALA A 17 -28.96 -18.26 14.50
CA ALA A 17 -30.07 -19.18 14.30
C ALA A 17 -29.55 -20.46 13.62
N LEU A 18 -29.69 -21.54 14.38
CA LEU A 18 -29.52 -22.94 14.02
C LEU A 18 -30.47 -23.35 12.90
N ILE A 19 -30.00 -24.03 11.83
CA ILE A 19 -30.75 -25.11 11.17
C ILE A 19 -29.79 -26.24 10.73
N SER A 20 -30.06 -27.40 11.33
CA SER A 20 -29.79 -28.82 11.07
C SER A 20 -28.77 -29.33 10.03
N LYS A 21 -27.99 -30.30 10.53
CA LYS A 21 -27.30 -31.42 9.87
C LYS A 21 -28.13 -32.14 8.80
N ASN A 22 -27.49 -32.52 7.69
CA ASN A 22 -27.45 -33.90 7.19
C ASN A 22 -26.38 -34.09 6.09
N ARG A 23 -25.42 -35.00 6.37
CA ARG A 23 -24.88 -36.08 5.52
C ARG A 23 -24.89 -35.86 3.98
N SER A 24 -23.83 -36.11 3.21
CA SER A 24 -22.94 -37.28 3.26
C SER A 24 -21.72 -37.09 2.35
N SER A 25 -20.61 -37.68 2.78
CA SER A 25 -19.45 -38.07 1.98
C SER A 25 -19.83 -38.90 0.75
N VAL A 26 -19.30 -38.56 -0.43
CA VAL A 26 -19.06 -39.52 -1.52
C VAL A 26 -17.72 -39.18 -2.17
N GLU A 27 -16.87 -40.20 -2.20
CA GLU A 27 -15.54 -40.23 -2.80
C GLU A 27 -15.59 -40.20 -4.33
N ALA A 28 -14.47 -39.73 -4.88
CA ALA A 28 -13.86 -39.98 -6.20
C ALA A 28 -14.67 -40.71 -7.29
N ARG A 29 -14.62 -40.14 -8.50
CA ARG A 29 -14.39 -40.92 -9.74
C ARG A 29 -13.86 -40.03 -10.87
N ASP A 30 -12.65 -40.37 -11.30
CA ASP A 30 -12.17 -40.15 -12.67
C ASP A 30 -13.11 -40.87 -13.64
N GLU A 31 -13.52 -40.19 -14.71
CA GLU A 31 -13.96 -40.91 -15.92
C GLU A 31 -13.65 -40.10 -17.18
N VAL A 32 -12.69 -40.65 -17.91
CA VAL A 32 -12.37 -40.47 -19.32
C VAL A 32 -13.57 -40.85 -20.16
N LEU A 33 -13.98 -40.02 -21.15
CA LEU A 33 -14.67 -40.53 -22.33
C LEU A 33 -14.29 -39.74 -23.61
N ALA A 34 -13.79 -40.54 -24.56
CA ALA A 34 -13.50 -40.27 -25.95
C ALA A 34 -14.79 -39.96 -26.74
N ALA A 35 -14.81 -39.03 -27.69
CA ALA A 35 -14.46 -39.14 -29.11
C ALA A 35 -15.70 -39.05 -30.02
N SER A 36 -15.62 -38.20 -31.04
CA SER A 36 -16.37 -38.39 -32.29
C SER A 36 -15.61 -37.75 -33.45
N HIS A 37 -14.99 -38.61 -34.25
CA HIS A 37 -14.47 -38.34 -35.58
C HIS A 37 -15.60 -38.09 -36.58
N PHE A 38 -15.42 -37.14 -37.50
CA PHE A 38 -15.94 -37.22 -38.87
C PHE A 38 -14.87 -36.72 -39.86
N PRO A 39 -14.68 -37.36 -41.03
CA PRO A 39 -13.55 -37.11 -41.92
C PRO A 39 -13.92 -36.19 -43.09
N LEU A 40 -12.98 -35.35 -43.53
CA LEU A 40 -13.00 -34.78 -44.87
C LEU A 40 -11.63 -35.02 -45.53
N HIS A 41 -11.67 -35.92 -46.51
CA HIS A 41 -10.66 -36.08 -47.55
C HIS A 41 -10.50 -34.76 -48.32
N MET A 42 -9.27 -34.31 -48.52
CA MET A 42 -8.92 -33.55 -49.72
C MET A 42 -7.51 -33.92 -50.19
N VAL A 43 -7.49 -34.36 -51.44
CA VAL A 43 -6.37 -34.88 -52.23
C VAL A 43 -5.38 -33.75 -52.53
N LEU A 44 -4.09 -33.96 -52.25
CA LEU A 44 -3.00 -33.17 -52.84
C LEU A 44 -2.31 -34.03 -53.89
N ASN A 45 -2.51 -33.67 -55.16
CA ASN A 45 -1.75 -34.19 -56.29
C ASN A 45 -0.51 -33.31 -56.50
N ASP A 46 0.65 -33.95 -56.49
CA ASP A 46 1.91 -33.45 -57.02
C ASP A 46 1.82 -33.28 -58.54
N VAL A 47 2.08 -32.07 -59.04
CA VAL A 47 2.54 -31.85 -60.41
C VAL A 47 3.62 -30.79 -60.38
N GLY A 48 4.85 -31.20 -60.71
CA GLY A 48 6.00 -30.32 -60.84
C GLY A 48 5.90 -29.42 -62.08
N VAL A 49 6.32 -28.16 -61.91
CA VAL A 49 6.60 -27.24 -63.03
C VAL A 49 7.84 -26.41 -62.69
N SER A 50 8.79 -26.41 -63.63
CA SER A 50 10.10 -25.76 -63.62
C SER A 50 10.04 -24.22 -63.52
N PRO A 51 11.12 -23.54 -63.08
CA PRO A 51 11.12 -22.09 -62.93
C PRO A 51 11.40 -21.35 -64.26
N PRO A 52 10.76 -20.19 -64.52
CA PRO A 52 11.11 -19.32 -65.64
C PRO A 52 12.17 -18.26 -65.25
N PRO A 53 12.82 -17.63 -66.25
CA PRO A 53 14.07 -16.90 -66.06
C PRO A 53 13.90 -15.47 -65.53
N SER A 54 14.97 -15.00 -64.90
CA SER A 54 15.18 -13.66 -64.37
C SER A 54 15.11 -12.57 -65.45
N SER A 55 14.33 -11.52 -65.18
CA SER A 55 14.31 -10.27 -65.95
C SER A 55 14.22 -9.05 -65.00
N PRO A 56 14.63 -7.85 -65.45
CA PRO A 56 15.46 -6.94 -64.64
C PRO A 56 14.67 -5.97 -63.75
N ARG A 57 15.35 -5.53 -62.67
CA ARG A 57 14.92 -4.50 -61.71
C ARG A 57 14.42 -3.23 -62.43
N GLN A 58 13.10 -3.01 -62.40
CA GLN A 58 12.51 -1.68 -62.58
C GLN A 58 12.52 -0.92 -61.25
N GLN A 59 13.18 0.24 -61.24
CA GLN A 59 13.13 1.22 -60.15
C GLN A 59 11.68 1.69 -59.95
N ARG A 60 11.10 1.35 -58.79
CA ARG A 60 9.84 1.94 -58.32
C ARG A 60 10.13 3.33 -57.77
N SER A 61 9.46 4.34 -58.33
CA SER A 61 9.37 5.70 -57.78
C SER A 61 8.79 5.68 -56.35
N PRO A 62 9.11 6.69 -55.51
CA PRO A 62 8.64 6.73 -54.13
C PRO A 62 7.10 6.84 -54.12
N ARG A 63 6.46 5.90 -53.42
CA ARG A 63 5.02 5.92 -53.15
C ARG A 63 4.66 7.25 -52.49
N SER A 64 3.94 8.10 -53.21
CA SER A 64 3.24 9.23 -52.61
C SER A 64 2.28 8.67 -51.57
N GLN A 65 2.56 8.94 -50.29
CA GLN A 65 1.60 8.69 -49.22
C GLN A 65 0.36 9.52 -49.54
N TRP A 66 -0.75 8.84 -49.84
CA TRP A 66 -2.06 9.44 -49.89
C TRP A 66 -2.34 10.08 -48.53
N LYS A 67 -2.22 11.41 -48.43
CA LYS A 67 -2.70 12.16 -47.27
C LYS A 67 -4.19 12.43 -47.51
N LEU A 68 -5.04 11.87 -46.66
CA LEU A 68 -6.45 12.21 -46.62
C LEU A 68 -6.60 13.74 -46.47
N PRO A 69 -7.52 14.38 -47.22
CA PRO A 69 -7.80 15.80 -47.05
C PRO A 69 -8.21 16.06 -45.60
N VAL A 70 -7.49 16.96 -44.93
CA VAL A 70 -7.87 17.47 -43.60
C VAL A 70 -9.11 18.34 -43.80
N LEU A 71 -10.29 17.73 -43.65
CA LEU A 71 -11.54 18.47 -43.63
C LEU A 71 -11.59 19.30 -42.34
N PRO A 72 -11.83 20.62 -42.41
CA PRO A 72 -12.00 21.47 -41.24
C PRO A 72 -13.40 21.26 -40.66
N SER A 73 -13.72 20.04 -40.25
CA SER A 73 -15.03 19.74 -39.67
C SER A 73 -14.96 19.97 -38.16
N LYS A 74 -15.83 20.86 -37.65
CA LYS A 74 -16.07 21.02 -36.21
C LYS A 74 -16.62 19.74 -35.55
N ASP A 75 -16.98 18.75 -36.36
CA ASP A 75 -17.52 17.47 -35.92
C ASP A 75 -16.38 16.57 -35.45
N LEU A 76 -16.42 16.21 -34.17
CA LEU A 76 -15.59 15.12 -33.67
C LEU A 76 -16.16 13.80 -34.21
N ARG A 77 -15.39 13.05 -34.99
CA ARG A 77 -15.78 11.74 -35.52
C ARG A 77 -15.05 10.62 -34.82
N CYS A 78 -15.72 9.49 -34.64
CA CYS A 78 -15.09 8.28 -34.14
C CYS A 78 -13.96 7.86 -35.09
N PRO A 79 -12.72 7.64 -34.60
CA PRO A 79 -11.60 7.23 -35.44
C PRO A 79 -11.78 5.82 -36.02
N HIS A 80 -12.73 5.04 -35.49
CA HIS A 80 -12.95 3.66 -35.90
C HIS A 80 -14.09 3.46 -36.88
N CYS A 81 -15.25 4.11 -36.68
CA CYS A 81 -16.41 3.96 -37.56
C CYS A 81 -16.81 5.24 -38.30
N GLY A 82 -16.16 6.38 -38.05
CA GLY A 82 -16.43 7.64 -38.73
C GLY A 82 -17.72 8.36 -38.32
N VAL A 83 -18.53 7.76 -37.43
CA VAL A 83 -19.75 8.36 -36.88
C VAL A 83 -19.40 9.63 -36.10
N ALA A 84 -20.14 10.71 -36.36
CA ALA A 84 -19.97 11.98 -35.67
C ALA A 84 -20.55 11.91 -34.25
N HIS A 85 -19.82 12.47 -33.28
CA HIS A 85 -20.29 12.59 -31.90
C HIS A 85 -21.35 13.69 -31.81
N PRO A 86 -22.53 13.42 -31.22
CA PRO A 86 -23.68 14.34 -31.28
C PRO A 86 -23.41 15.66 -30.53
N LYS A 87 -22.57 15.65 -29.49
CA LYS A 87 -22.16 16.85 -28.75
C LYS A 87 -20.65 16.83 -28.48
N PRO A 88 -19.81 17.42 -29.36
CA PRO A 88 -18.35 17.38 -29.20
C PRO A 88 -17.83 17.92 -27.86
N ALA A 89 -18.54 18.87 -27.23
CA ALA A 89 -18.20 19.39 -25.90
C ALA A 89 -18.22 18.32 -24.80
N LEU A 90 -19.03 17.27 -24.97
CA LEU A 90 -19.22 16.21 -24.00
C LEU A 90 -18.35 14.98 -24.25
N VAL A 91 -17.42 15.02 -25.21
CA VAL A 91 -16.55 13.87 -25.53
C VAL A 91 -15.79 13.35 -24.31
N GLU A 92 -15.43 14.26 -23.39
CA GLU A 92 -14.64 13.88 -22.23
C GLU A 92 -15.44 13.06 -21.21
N THR A 93 -16.75 13.24 -21.11
CA THR A 93 -17.61 12.44 -20.21
C THR A 93 -18.35 11.31 -20.94
N TYR A 94 -18.60 11.46 -22.24
CA TYR A 94 -19.13 10.41 -23.13
C TYR A 94 -18.01 9.89 -24.04
N ARG A 95 -17.10 9.14 -23.43
CA ARG A 95 -15.85 8.71 -24.08
C ARG A 95 -16.04 7.60 -25.12
N TYR A 96 -17.18 6.93 -25.14
CA TYR A 96 -17.42 5.79 -26.02
C TYR A 96 -18.31 6.19 -27.20
N CYS A 97 -17.98 5.67 -28.38
CA CYS A 97 -18.79 5.89 -29.57
C CYS A 97 -20.15 5.19 -29.41
N PRO A 98 -21.28 5.88 -29.60
CA PRO A 98 -22.60 5.26 -29.47
C PRO A 98 -22.86 4.18 -30.53
N SER A 99 -22.10 4.17 -31.64
CA SER A 99 -22.27 3.19 -32.73
C SER A 99 -21.39 1.96 -32.60
N CYS A 100 -20.12 2.10 -32.16
CA CYS A 100 -19.19 0.98 -32.13
C CYS A 100 -18.59 0.70 -30.74
N ALA A 101 -19.06 1.41 -29.70
CA ALA A 101 -18.61 1.32 -28.32
C ALA A 101 -17.10 1.55 -28.08
N LYS A 102 -16.33 1.91 -29.12
CA LYS A 102 -14.90 2.18 -28.99
C LYS A 102 -14.66 3.58 -28.43
N VAL A 103 -13.57 3.70 -27.68
CA VAL A 103 -13.11 4.96 -27.10
C VAL A 103 -12.87 5.99 -28.21
N LEU A 104 -13.52 7.15 -28.09
CA LEU A 104 -13.42 8.28 -29.01
C LEU A 104 -12.13 9.07 -28.80
N ARG A 105 -11.67 9.16 -27.55
CA ARG A 105 -10.44 9.86 -27.15
C ARG A 105 -9.85 9.20 -25.90
N GLU A 106 -8.56 8.86 -25.96
CA GLU A 106 -7.82 8.31 -24.83
C GLU A 106 -7.67 9.34 -23.70
N SER A 107 -7.71 8.88 -22.46
CA SER A 107 -7.56 9.72 -21.26
C SER A 107 -6.27 10.53 -21.24
N THR A 108 -5.16 9.95 -21.69
CA THR A 108 -3.85 10.61 -21.76
C THR A 108 -3.87 11.85 -22.67
N VAL A 109 -4.62 11.80 -23.77
CA VAL A 109 -4.75 12.90 -24.73
C VAL A 109 -5.53 14.07 -24.10
N ALA A 110 -6.54 13.77 -23.30
CA ALA A 110 -7.32 14.77 -22.57
C ALA A 110 -6.51 15.48 -21.47
N LEU A 111 -5.56 14.77 -20.85
CA LEU A 111 -4.69 15.29 -19.79
C LEU A 111 -3.51 16.09 -20.33
N ALA A 112 -3.07 15.86 -21.57
CA ALA A 112 -1.89 16.49 -22.16
C ALA A 112 -1.85 18.03 -22.02
N PRO A 113 -2.95 18.80 -22.23
CA PRO A 113 -2.94 20.25 -22.04
C PRO A 113 -2.64 20.71 -20.62
N PHE A 114 -2.94 19.87 -19.63
CA PHE A 114 -2.69 20.13 -18.21
C PHE A 114 -1.28 19.69 -17.81
N LEU A 115 -0.84 18.53 -18.30
CA LEU A 115 0.50 17.98 -18.03
C LEU A 115 1.63 18.76 -18.73
N GLN A 116 1.36 19.37 -19.89
CA GLN A 116 2.37 20.10 -20.68
C GLN A 116 2.64 21.53 -20.18
N LYS A 117 1.84 22.07 -19.27
CA LYS A 117 2.09 23.39 -18.66
C LYS A 117 3.23 23.30 -17.64
N ARG A 118 4.46 23.15 -18.12
CA ARG A 118 5.71 23.17 -17.33
C ARG A 118 5.91 24.41 -16.46
N ASN A 119 5.14 25.48 -16.70
CA ASN A 119 5.18 26.75 -15.99
C ASN A 119 3.92 27.01 -15.15
N GLN A 120 3.19 25.97 -14.73
CA GLN A 120 2.11 26.19 -13.76
C GLN A 120 2.69 26.81 -12.49
N PRO A 121 2.07 27.88 -11.96
CA PRO A 121 2.48 28.45 -10.68
C PRO A 121 2.41 27.35 -9.60
N SER A 122 3.40 27.31 -8.71
CA SER A 122 3.48 26.34 -7.59
C SER A 122 2.18 26.22 -6.79
N ASP A 123 1.40 27.30 -6.81
CA ASP A 123 0.15 27.45 -6.09
C ASP A 123 -0.99 26.60 -6.66
N GLU A 124 -0.86 25.96 -7.82
CA GLU A 124 -1.89 25.06 -8.39
C GLU A 124 -1.64 23.56 -8.09
N LEU A 125 -0.50 23.21 -7.52
CA LEU A 125 -0.17 21.81 -7.22
C LEU A 125 -1.03 21.27 -6.07
N ASN A 126 -1.37 19.98 -6.15
CA ASN A 126 -2.21 19.24 -5.21
C ASN A 126 -3.62 19.82 -5.00
N LYS A 127 -4.10 20.63 -5.95
CA LYS A 127 -5.46 21.19 -5.92
C LYS A 127 -6.35 20.50 -6.92
N LEU A 128 -7.53 20.12 -6.45
CA LEU A 128 -8.60 19.55 -7.25
C LEU A 128 -9.00 20.51 -8.37
N ALA A 129 -9.00 20.02 -9.60
CA ALA A 129 -9.54 20.72 -10.76
C ALA A 129 -10.52 19.82 -11.52
N VAL A 130 -11.70 20.35 -11.81
CA VAL A 130 -12.70 19.65 -12.64
C VAL A 130 -12.31 19.80 -14.11
N LEU A 131 -12.06 18.66 -14.77
CA LEU A 131 -11.69 18.59 -16.17
C LEU A 131 -12.90 18.77 -17.08
N ALA A 132 -13.92 17.96 -16.84
CA ALA A 132 -15.17 17.95 -17.57
C ALA A 132 -16.27 17.39 -16.66
N ALA A 133 -17.48 17.86 -16.85
CA ALA A 133 -18.64 17.28 -16.21
C ALA A 133 -19.89 17.39 -17.08
N SER A 134 -20.75 16.39 -16.97
CA SER A 134 -22.01 16.36 -17.71
C SER A 134 -23.15 15.84 -16.86
N PHE A 135 -24.35 16.30 -17.16
CA PHE A 135 -25.57 15.85 -16.53
C PHE A 135 -26.61 15.46 -17.58
N GLY A 136 -27.20 14.28 -17.48
CA GLY A 136 -28.23 13.83 -18.44
C GLY A 136 -28.30 12.32 -18.59
N HIS A 137 -28.58 11.84 -19.80
CA HIS A 137 -28.75 10.41 -20.10
C HIS A 137 -27.45 9.61 -19.84
N PRO A 138 -27.50 8.38 -19.29
CA PRO A 138 -26.30 7.60 -18.98
C PRO A 138 -25.40 7.29 -20.19
N THR A 139 -26.01 7.02 -21.35
CA THR A 139 -25.28 6.59 -22.56
C THR A 139 -25.38 7.54 -23.77
N ASP A 140 -26.39 8.42 -23.81
CA ASP A 140 -26.68 9.24 -24.99
C ASP A 140 -26.26 10.69 -24.76
N ALA A 141 -25.12 11.06 -25.36
CA ALA A 141 -24.59 12.42 -25.28
C ALA A 141 -25.53 13.47 -25.88
N ALA A 142 -26.43 13.13 -26.82
CA ALA A 142 -27.39 14.09 -27.36
C ALA A 142 -28.37 14.60 -26.27
N ARG A 143 -28.64 13.75 -25.28
CA ARG A 143 -29.57 13.99 -24.17
C ARG A 143 -28.86 14.33 -22.86
N ALA A 144 -27.74 15.03 -22.97
CA ALA A 144 -26.97 15.54 -21.83
C ALA A 144 -26.51 16.98 -22.02
N ILE A 145 -26.20 17.66 -20.93
CA ILE A 145 -25.68 19.03 -20.88
C ILE A 145 -24.29 19.05 -20.25
N ASP A 146 -23.49 20.03 -20.68
CA ASP A 146 -22.20 20.33 -20.06
C ASP A 146 -22.44 21.17 -18.80
N VAL A 147 -21.97 20.68 -17.66
CA VAL A 147 -22.10 21.36 -16.35
C VAL A 147 -20.74 21.63 -15.71
N THR A 148 -19.69 21.65 -16.54
CA THR A 148 -18.30 21.80 -16.10
C THR A 148 -18.08 23.13 -15.39
N ALA A 149 -18.63 24.23 -15.91
CA ALA A 149 -18.43 25.57 -15.34
C ALA A 149 -19.06 25.72 -13.95
N GLU A 150 -20.27 25.17 -13.79
CA GLU A 150 -21.05 25.18 -12.57
C GLU A 150 -20.34 24.39 -11.47
N LEU A 151 -19.77 23.23 -11.80
CA LEU A 151 -18.99 22.43 -10.85
C LEU A 151 -17.63 23.04 -10.55
N ARG A 152 -16.94 23.65 -11.52
CA ARG A 152 -15.71 24.41 -11.26
C ARG A 152 -15.95 25.55 -10.26
N GLY A 153 -17.07 26.27 -10.38
CA GLY A 153 -17.45 27.33 -9.46
C GLY A 153 -17.76 26.85 -8.03
N ARG A 154 -17.95 25.54 -7.83
CA ARG A 154 -18.22 24.91 -6.53
C ARG A 154 -16.97 24.34 -5.86
N VAL A 155 -15.84 24.23 -6.58
CA VAL A 155 -14.60 23.73 -5.98
C VAL A 155 -14.10 24.75 -4.97
N VAL A 156 -14.03 24.34 -3.71
CA VAL A 156 -13.45 25.14 -2.63
C VAL A 156 -11.96 24.82 -2.55
N VAL A 157 -11.13 25.84 -2.71
CA VAL A 157 -9.68 25.72 -2.63
C VAL A 157 -9.16 26.57 -1.49
N THR A 158 -8.51 25.94 -0.51
CA THR A 158 -7.85 26.61 0.61
C THR A 158 -6.33 26.39 0.53
N ALA A 159 -5.60 26.90 1.53
CA ALA A 159 -4.16 26.66 1.64
C ALA A 159 -3.81 25.21 2.05
N THR A 160 -4.74 24.46 2.65
CA THR A 160 -4.47 23.13 3.22
C THR A 160 -5.23 22.00 2.52
N PHE A 161 -6.33 22.32 1.85
CA PHE A 161 -7.13 21.34 1.12
C PHE A 161 -7.85 21.95 -0.10
N SER A 162 -8.26 21.06 -1.00
CA SER A 162 -9.19 21.36 -2.09
C SER A 162 -10.34 20.36 -2.08
N GLU A 163 -11.57 20.84 -2.28
CA GLU A 163 -12.77 20.06 -2.06
C GLU A 163 -13.88 20.38 -3.06
N LEU A 164 -14.63 19.35 -3.44
CA LEU A 164 -15.89 19.45 -4.16
C LEU A 164 -16.93 18.63 -3.39
N GLU A 165 -17.94 19.33 -2.85
CA GLU A 165 -19.03 18.74 -2.09
C GLU A 165 -20.38 19.01 -2.77
N ILE A 166 -21.15 17.94 -2.99
CA ILE A 166 -22.57 17.99 -3.37
C ILE A 166 -23.32 17.03 -2.45
N PRO A 167 -24.10 17.55 -1.50
CA PRO A 167 -24.90 16.72 -0.61
C PRO A 167 -25.90 15.84 -1.35
N ALA A 168 -26.20 14.68 -0.78
CA ALA A 168 -27.28 13.81 -1.23
C ALA A 168 -28.65 14.52 -1.05
N GLY A 169 -29.66 14.06 -1.79
CA GLY A 169 -31.03 14.58 -1.67
C GLY A 169 -31.26 15.95 -2.33
N ILE A 170 -30.23 16.56 -2.92
CA ILE A 170 -30.37 17.83 -3.64
C ILE A 170 -30.94 17.59 -5.03
N HIS A 171 -31.94 18.37 -5.42
CA HIS A 171 -32.47 18.38 -6.78
C HIS A 171 -31.53 19.17 -7.71
N LEU A 172 -30.70 18.45 -8.48
CA LEU A 172 -29.58 19.05 -9.23
C LEU A 172 -30.04 20.11 -10.23
N MET A 173 -31.09 19.83 -11.01
CA MET A 173 -31.65 20.80 -11.97
C MET A 173 -32.15 22.07 -11.30
N GLN A 174 -32.84 21.93 -10.17
CA GLN A 174 -33.46 23.07 -9.49
C GLN A 174 -32.45 23.88 -8.68
N MET A 175 -31.35 23.29 -8.23
CA MET A 175 -30.43 23.94 -7.29
C MET A 175 -29.10 24.34 -7.92
N LEU A 176 -28.55 23.49 -8.78
CA LEU A 176 -27.22 23.62 -9.36
C LEU A 176 -27.28 24.03 -10.85
N PHE A 177 -28.18 23.44 -11.63
CA PHE A 177 -28.23 23.60 -13.09
C PHE A 177 -29.44 24.41 -13.56
N LYS A 178 -29.86 25.42 -12.77
CA LYS A 178 -31.06 26.25 -13.00
C LYS A 178 -31.13 26.91 -14.37
N THR A 179 -29.97 27.14 -14.99
CA THR A 179 -29.83 27.79 -16.30
C THR A 179 -30.12 26.87 -17.47
N HIS A 180 -30.26 25.56 -17.23
CA HIS A 180 -30.46 24.55 -18.27
C HIS A 180 -31.87 23.98 -18.22
N ALA A 181 -32.39 23.59 -19.39
CA ALA A 181 -33.58 22.75 -19.48
C ALA A 181 -33.23 21.29 -19.16
N ASP A 182 -34.22 20.50 -18.71
CA ASP A 182 -34.00 19.06 -18.48
C ASP A 182 -33.58 18.38 -19.79
N PRO A 183 -32.35 17.82 -19.86
CA PRO A 183 -31.82 17.25 -21.09
C PRO A 183 -32.43 15.88 -21.46
N ALA A 184 -33.03 15.19 -20.49
CA ALA A 184 -33.63 13.87 -20.68
C ALA A 184 -34.88 13.70 -19.81
N PRO A 185 -36.01 14.34 -20.20
CA PRO A 185 -37.26 14.23 -19.44
C PRO A 185 -37.74 12.78 -19.35
N GLY A 186 -38.23 12.39 -18.16
CA GLY A 186 -38.76 11.04 -17.90
C GLY A 186 -37.70 9.94 -17.80
N ILE A 187 -36.41 10.28 -17.85
CA ILE A 187 -35.30 9.33 -17.68
C ILE A 187 -34.49 9.72 -16.45
N GLN A 188 -34.03 8.70 -15.71
CA GLN A 188 -33.12 8.86 -14.60
C GLN A 188 -31.78 9.39 -15.13
N LYS A 189 -31.38 10.58 -14.65
CA LYS A 189 -30.17 11.25 -15.12
C LYS A 189 -28.97 10.81 -14.30
N VAL A 190 -27.78 10.94 -14.89
CA VAL A 190 -26.50 10.72 -14.21
C VAL A 190 -25.66 11.98 -14.28
N LEU A 191 -24.96 12.27 -13.19
CA LEU A 191 -23.90 13.26 -13.11
C LEU A 191 -22.56 12.55 -13.28
N VAL A 192 -21.85 12.87 -14.35
CA VAL A 192 -20.49 12.37 -14.61
C VAL A 192 -19.52 13.51 -14.36
N VAL A 193 -18.52 13.29 -13.52
CA VAL A 193 -17.48 14.27 -13.17
C VAL A 193 -16.11 13.66 -13.39
N ARG A 194 -15.31 14.27 -14.26
CA ARG A 194 -13.88 13.95 -14.40
C ARG A 194 -13.06 15.06 -13.77
N TYR A 195 -12.06 14.66 -12.99
CA TYR A 195 -11.21 15.58 -12.26
C TYR A 195 -9.75 15.18 -12.34
N LEU A 196 -8.88 16.13 -12.01
CA LEU A 196 -7.47 15.91 -11.79
C LEU A 196 -7.00 16.62 -10.52
N VAL A 197 -5.92 16.13 -9.96
CA VAL A 197 -5.16 16.72 -8.87
C VAL A 197 -3.70 16.75 -9.33
N PRO A 198 -3.18 17.89 -9.82
CA PRO A 198 -1.84 17.99 -10.37
C PRO A 198 -0.81 17.65 -9.30
N ASN A 199 0.22 16.90 -9.68
CA ASN A 199 1.36 16.63 -8.82
C ASN A 199 2.61 17.26 -9.44
N PHE A 200 3.62 17.54 -8.61
CA PHE A 200 4.92 18.01 -9.09
C PHE A 200 5.56 17.04 -10.09
N ASN A 201 5.35 15.74 -9.88
CA ASN A 201 5.63 14.74 -10.92
C ASN A 201 4.38 14.53 -11.79
N PRO A 202 4.41 14.89 -13.08
CA PRO A 202 3.29 14.67 -14.01
C PRO A 202 2.82 13.21 -14.05
N GLU A 203 3.73 12.25 -13.90
CA GLU A 203 3.42 10.81 -13.89
C GLU A 203 2.63 10.39 -12.64
N LEU A 204 2.71 11.17 -11.56
CA LEU A 204 1.97 10.96 -10.32
C LEU A 204 0.73 11.87 -10.22
N THR A 205 0.31 12.50 -11.33
CA THR A 205 -0.91 13.29 -11.39
C THR A 205 -2.12 12.38 -11.21
N ARG A 206 -2.83 12.59 -10.11
CA ARG A 206 -4.04 11.82 -9.83
C ARG A 206 -5.19 12.33 -10.67
N HIS A 207 -5.93 11.42 -11.27
CA HIS A 207 -7.09 11.75 -12.09
C HIS A 207 -8.13 10.64 -11.97
N GLY A 208 -9.40 11.01 -11.98
CA GLY A 208 -10.49 10.07 -11.74
C GLY A 208 -11.80 10.51 -12.39
N GLU A 209 -12.71 9.55 -12.51
CA GLU A 209 -14.06 9.73 -13.02
C GLU A 209 -15.05 9.23 -11.97
N ILE A 210 -16.04 10.07 -11.66
CA ILE A 210 -17.14 9.72 -10.76
C ILE A 210 -18.45 9.79 -11.55
N VAL A 211 -19.26 8.76 -11.40
CA VAL A 211 -20.63 8.69 -11.91
C VAL A 211 -21.57 8.62 -10.71
N LEU A 212 -22.57 9.50 -10.69
CA LEU A 212 -23.60 9.54 -9.66
C LEU A 212 -24.97 9.53 -10.30
N GLU A 213 -25.85 8.68 -9.79
CA GLU A 213 -27.21 8.58 -10.27
C GLU A 213 -28.14 9.56 -9.53
N GLU A 214 -29.08 10.11 -10.27
CA GLU A 214 -30.25 10.76 -9.72
C GLU A 214 -31.23 9.69 -9.22
N SER A 215 -31.93 9.94 -8.12
CA SER A 215 -33.02 9.09 -7.64
C SER A 215 -34.27 9.28 -8.51
N MET A 216 -35.24 8.39 -8.36
CA MET A 216 -36.55 8.50 -9.03
C MET A 216 -37.27 9.83 -8.74
N THR A 217 -36.92 10.51 -7.65
CA THR A 217 -37.49 11.80 -7.24
C THR A 217 -36.79 13.03 -7.82
N GLY A 218 -35.76 12.83 -8.67
CA GLY A 218 -34.99 13.94 -9.23
C GLY A 218 -33.89 14.49 -8.29
N THR A 219 -33.62 13.79 -7.19
CA THR A 219 -32.61 14.18 -6.19
C THR A 219 -31.36 13.33 -6.33
N LEU A 220 -30.17 13.85 -6.03
CA LEU A 220 -28.94 13.06 -6.08
C LEU A 220 -28.99 11.88 -5.09
N ALA A 221 -28.79 10.65 -5.56
CA ALA A 221 -28.98 9.44 -4.74
C ALA A 221 -27.90 9.27 -3.65
N ALA A 222 -26.65 9.65 -3.94
CA ALA A 222 -25.52 9.55 -3.03
C ALA A 222 -24.69 10.85 -3.06
N PRO A 223 -24.06 11.25 -1.94
CA PRO A 223 -23.29 12.49 -1.92
C PRO A 223 -22.05 12.37 -2.82
N LEU A 224 -21.66 13.49 -3.42
CA LEU A 224 -20.34 13.70 -3.99
C LEU A 224 -19.48 14.38 -2.95
N LEU A 225 -18.46 13.69 -2.43
CA LEU A 225 -17.43 14.30 -1.61
C LEU A 225 -16.07 13.91 -2.18
N LEU A 226 -15.38 14.89 -2.74
CA LEU A 226 -13.99 14.78 -3.13
C LEU A 226 -13.20 15.76 -2.29
N ARG A 227 -12.29 15.26 -1.44
CA ARG A 227 -11.48 16.10 -0.56
C ARG A 227 -10.03 15.65 -0.60
N PHE A 228 -9.15 16.58 -0.96
CA PHE A 228 -7.71 16.33 -1.06
C PHE A 228 -6.98 17.29 -0.14
N HIS A 229 -6.21 16.75 0.80
CA HIS A 229 -5.39 17.52 1.73
C HIS A 229 -3.95 17.53 1.27
N MET A 230 -3.25 18.65 1.46
CA MET A 230 -1.81 18.73 1.15
C MET A 230 -0.96 17.84 2.06
N ASN A 231 -1.43 17.58 3.29
CA ASN A 231 -0.71 16.79 4.30
C ASN A 231 -1.18 15.32 4.37
N GLN A 232 -2.27 14.97 3.70
CA GLN A 232 -2.84 13.63 3.68
C GLN A 232 -3.14 13.28 2.24
N LEU A 233 -2.10 12.77 1.58
CA LEU A 233 -2.23 12.25 0.22
C LEU A 233 -3.05 10.96 0.26
N PRO A 234 -3.85 10.67 -0.79
CA PRO A 234 -4.42 9.34 -1.01
C PRO A 234 -3.34 8.29 -0.84
N LYS A 235 -3.66 7.09 -0.37
CA LYS A 235 -2.68 6.02 -0.20
C LYS A 235 -2.79 4.94 -1.26
N VAL A 236 -3.98 4.78 -1.83
CA VAL A 236 -4.26 3.82 -2.90
C VAL A 236 -4.17 4.52 -4.25
N TRP A 237 -3.21 4.11 -5.06
CA TRP A 237 -3.09 4.48 -6.47
C TRP A 237 -3.52 3.33 -7.35
N ILE A 238 -4.39 3.60 -8.31
CA ILE A 238 -4.72 2.63 -9.34
C ILE A 238 -3.86 2.96 -10.55
N ASN A 239 -2.91 2.08 -10.86
CA ASN A 239 -1.97 2.28 -11.96
C ASN A 239 -2.61 1.90 -13.30
N ARG A 240 -3.40 0.82 -13.29
CA ARG A 240 -4.10 0.32 -14.47
C ARG A 240 -5.28 -0.52 -14.06
N ALA A 241 -6.42 -0.33 -14.69
CA ALA A 241 -7.57 -1.21 -14.54
C ALA A 241 -8.23 -1.50 -15.88
N VAL A 242 -8.50 -2.78 -16.12
CA VAL A 242 -9.06 -3.26 -17.38
C VAL A 242 -10.25 -4.16 -17.10
N TYR A 243 -11.38 -3.85 -17.70
CA TYR A 243 -12.60 -4.64 -17.64
C TYR A 243 -13.00 -5.13 -19.03
N GLY A 244 -13.20 -6.42 -19.20
CA GLY A 244 -13.62 -7.00 -20.48
C GLY A 244 -13.09 -8.42 -20.68
N HIS A 245 -12.85 -8.80 -21.92
CA HIS A 245 -12.49 -10.19 -22.28
C HIS A 245 -11.27 -10.73 -21.54
N ARG A 246 -11.38 -11.94 -20.98
CA ARG A 246 -10.40 -12.56 -20.06
C ARG A 246 -8.95 -12.67 -20.55
N HIS A 247 -8.78 -12.85 -21.86
CA HIS A 247 -7.47 -13.08 -22.48
C HIS A 247 -7.12 -12.06 -23.56
N SER A 248 -8.00 -11.10 -23.83
CA SER A 248 -7.78 -10.17 -24.92
C SER A 248 -7.23 -8.86 -24.37
N VAL A 249 -6.23 -8.34 -25.06
CA VAL A 249 -5.77 -6.95 -24.90
C VAL A 249 -6.26 -6.07 -26.04
N THR A 250 -7.14 -6.60 -26.91
CA THR A 250 -7.67 -5.84 -28.03
C THR A 250 -8.56 -4.71 -27.50
N PRO A 251 -8.29 -3.43 -27.82
CA PRO A 251 -9.02 -2.28 -27.28
C PRO A 251 -10.54 -2.27 -27.55
N SER A 252 -11.03 -3.13 -28.46
CA SER A 252 -12.45 -3.27 -28.76
C SER A 252 -13.19 -4.28 -27.89
N LEU A 253 -12.48 -5.07 -27.08
CA LEU A 253 -13.03 -6.12 -26.22
C LEU A 253 -12.77 -5.85 -24.73
N VAL A 254 -12.12 -4.74 -24.43
CA VAL A 254 -11.78 -4.32 -23.07
C VAL A 254 -11.94 -2.81 -22.94
N PHE A 255 -12.42 -2.38 -21.78
CA PHE A 255 -12.46 -0.98 -21.36
C PHE A 255 -11.38 -0.70 -20.34
N ASP A 256 -10.74 0.46 -20.50
CA ASP A 256 -9.91 1.05 -19.46
C ASP A 256 -10.83 1.71 -18.42
N VAL A 257 -10.84 1.14 -17.21
CA VAL A 257 -11.68 1.58 -16.09
C VAL A 257 -10.85 2.22 -14.97
N THR A 258 -9.58 2.56 -15.25
CA THR A 258 -8.62 3.11 -14.28
C THR A 258 -9.17 4.36 -13.59
N GLU A 259 -9.71 5.31 -14.36
CA GLU A 259 -10.28 6.54 -13.81
C GLU A 259 -11.52 6.29 -12.95
N ARG A 260 -12.39 5.34 -13.35
CA ARG A 260 -13.61 5.03 -12.59
C ARG A 260 -13.27 4.43 -11.23
N LEU A 261 -12.32 3.49 -11.20
CA LEU A 261 -11.86 2.90 -9.94
C LEU A 261 -11.10 3.88 -9.05
N THR A 262 -10.30 4.78 -9.66
CA THR A 262 -9.65 5.87 -8.92
C THR A 262 -10.69 6.80 -8.29
N GLY A 263 -11.75 7.14 -9.04
CA GLY A 263 -12.89 7.90 -8.55
C GLY A 263 -13.61 7.21 -7.38
N LEU A 264 -13.85 5.91 -7.48
CA LEU A 264 -14.42 5.12 -6.38
C LEU A 264 -13.53 5.13 -5.13
N ALA A 265 -12.21 4.95 -5.29
CA ALA A 265 -11.26 5.02 -4.19
C ALA A 265 -11.22 6.41 -3.55
N ASP A 266 -11.32 7.48 -4.35
CA ASP A 266 -11.29 8.87 -3.84
C ASP A 266 -12.57 9.29 -3.12
N ARG A 267 -13.73 8.80 -3.55
CA ARG A 267 -14.98 8.96 -2.80
C ARG A 267 -14.89 8.34 -1.39
N ASN A 268 -14.05 7.32 -1.28
CA ASN A 268 -13.73 6.60 -0.06
C ASN A 268 -12.53 7.23 0.70
N GLY A 269 -12.17 8.47 0.39
CA GLY A 269 -11.08 9.20 1.04
C GLY A 269 -9.68 8.84 0.54
N GLY A 270 -9.56 8.04 -0.52
CA GLY A 270 -8.28 7.69 -1.15
C GLY A 270 -7.50 6.59 -0.43
N ASP A 271 -8.06 6.01 0.64
CA ASP A 271 -7.40 5.01 1.48
C ASP A 271 -7.91 3.58 1.21
N PHE A 272 -9.07 3.43 0.57
CA PHE A 272 -9.63 2.11 0.27
C PHE A 272 -10.46 2.10 -1.02
N LEU A 273 -10.46 0.95 -1.68
CA LEU A 273 -11.33 0.59 -2.80
C LEU A 273 -12.04 -0.70 -2.43
N SER A 274 -13.36 -0.71 -2.53
CA SER A 274 -14.17 -1.92 -2.38
C SER A 274 -15.13 -2.03 -3.55
N LEU A 275 -15.17 -3.21 -4.17
CA LEU A 275 -16.12 -3.60 -5.19
C LEU A 275 -16.80 -4.87 -4.70
N GLU A 276 -18.06 -4.74 -4.30
CA GLU A 276 -18.86 -5.85 -3.82
C GLU A 276 -19.14 -6.85 -4.94
N ALA A 277 -19.26 -8.13 -4.59
CA ALA A 277 -19.62 -9.17 -5.55
C ALA A 277 -20.97 -8.89 -6.24
N ALA A 278 -21.92 -8.30 -5.50
CA ALA A 278 -23.27 -7.97 -5.98
C ALA A 278 -23.34 -6.65 -6.80
N ALA A 279 -22.23 -5.97 -7.04
CA ALA A 279 -22.22 -4.76 -7.84
C ALA A 279 -22.43 -5.06 -9.33
N ASP A 280 -23.36 -4.34 -9.97
CA ASP A 280 -23.58 -4.42 -11.41
C ASP A 280 -22.43 -3.73 -12.16
N LEU A 281 -21.54 -4.54 -12.73
CA LEU A 281 -20.37 -4.06 -13.47
C LEU A 281 -20.73 -3.40 -14.79
N CYS A 282 -21.84 -3.78 -15.40
CA CYS A 282 -22.31 -3.18 -16.64
C CYS A 282 -22.87 -1.78 -16.38
N ALA A 283 -23.55 -1.57 -15.25
CA ALA A 283 -23.91 -0.23 -14.79
C ALA A 283 -22.65 0.60 -14.44
N LEU A 284 -21.68 -0.01 -13.76
CA LEU A 284 -20.47 0.68 -13.30
C LEU A 284 -19.46 0.99 -14.39
N PHE A 285 -19.29 0.16 -15.42
CA PHE A 285 -18.24 0.28 -16.45
C PHE A 285 -18.77 0.32 -17.89
N GLY A 286 -20.04 -0.04 -18.11
CA GLY A 286 -20.59 -0.31 -19.43
C GLY A 286 -20.36 -1.76 -19.87
N GLU A 287 -20.79 -2.10 -21.08
CA GLU A 287 -20.67 -3.45 -21.64
C GLU A 287 -19.62 -3.49 -22.76
N PRO A 288 -18.39 -4.01 -22.50
CA PRO A 288 -17.32 -4.03 -23.50
C PRO A 288 -17.49 -5.12 -24.55
N CYS A 289 -18.14 -6.24 -24.22
CA CYS A 289 -18.37 -7.33 -25.16
C CYS A 289 -19.58 -8.18 -24.76
N ASP A 290 -20.63 -8.09 -25.57
CA ASP A 290 -21.87 -8.83 -25.36
C ASP A 290 -21.65 -10.34 -25.35
N HIS A 291 -22.31 -11.00 -24.39
CA HIS A 291 -22.39 -12.46 -24.26
C HIS A 291 -21.05 -13.20 -24.09
N ILE A 292 -19.95 -12.49 -23.85
CA ILE A 292 -18.66 -13.10 -23.55
C ILE A 292 -18.33 -12.93 -22.07
N THR A 293 -17.74 -13.96 -21.48
CA THR A 293 -17.26 -13.90 -20.10
C THR A 293 -16.13 -12.89 -19.97
N LYS A 294 -16.27 -11.98 -19.01
CA LYS A 294 -15.35 -10.89 -18.77
C LYS A 294 -14.55 -11.13 -17.48
N SER A 295 -13.57 -10.27 -17.25
CA SER A 295 -12.82 -10.18 -16.01
C SER A 295 -12.41 -8.73 -15.76
N LEU A 296 -12.35 -8.36 -14.49
CA LEU A 296 -11.73 -7.13 -14.03
C LEU A 296 -10.31 -7.45 -13.56
N THR A 297 -9.32 -6.78 -14.16
CA THR A 297 -7.91 -6.84 -13.73
C THR A 297 -7.47 -5.47 -13.30
N LEU A 298 -6.80 -5.40 -12.15
CA LEU A 298 -6.44 -4.17 -11.48
C LEU A 298 -4.99 -4.24 -11.02
N ASP A 299 -4.14 -3.38 -11.55
CA ASP A 299 -2.79 -3.12 -11.07
C ASP A 299 -2.85 -1.84 -10.22
N TYR A 300 -2.45 -1.93 -8.97
CA TYR A 300 -2.54 -0.84 -8.00
C TYR A 300 -1.22 -0.68 -7.24
N GLU A 301 -1.10 0.43 -6.52
CA GLU A 301 0.02 0.77 -5.66
C GLU A 301 -0.51 1.29 -4.31
N ILE A 302 0.03 0.78 -3.21
CA ILE A 302 -0.26 1.30 -1.86
C ILE A 302 1.05 1.78 -1.24
N ILE A 303 1.19 3.11 -1.08
CA ILE A 303 2.37 3.75 -0.48
C ILE A 303 3.66 3.24 -1.14
N GLY A 304 3.70 3.14 -2.46
CA GLY A 304 4.85 2.57 -3.18
C GLY A 304 4.71 1.09 -3.57
N ARG A 305 3.95 0.28 -2.83
CA ARG A 305 3.92 -1.17 -3.12
C ARG A 305 2.94 -1.50 -4.22
N THR A 306 3.46 -2.02 -5.32
CA THR A 306 2.61 -2.54 -6.39
C THR A 306 1.91 -3.82 -5.96
N GLY A 307 0.64 -3.95 -6.36
CA GLY A 307 -0.20 -5.11 -6.16
C GLY A 307 -1.06 -5.34 -7.39
N GLN A 308 -1.58 -6.55 -7.52
CA GLN A 308 -2.53 -6.91 -8.57
C GLN A 308 -3.73 -7.62 -7.95
N ALA A 309 -4.93 -7.26 -8.40
CA ALA A 309 -6.16 -7.97 -8.12
C ALA A 309 -6.80 -8.35 -9.45
N ARG A 310 -7.37 -9.56 -9.52
CA ARG A 310 -8.07 -10.05 -10.71
C ARG A 310 -9.27 -10.85 -10.29
N GLN A 311 -10.42 -10.54 -10.86
CA GLN A 311 -11.65 -11.26 -10.59
C GLN A 311 -12.46 -11.48 -11.87
N TYR A 312 -13.14 -12.62 -11.92
CA TYR A 312 -14.00 -12.97 -13.04
C TYR A 312 -15.40 -12.38 -12.84
N GLU A 313 -16.02 -12.07 -13.97
CA GLU A 313 -17.43 -11.75 -14.00
C GLU A 313 -18.26 -12.99 -14.33
N LEU A 314 -19.40 -13.10 -13.67
CA LEU A 314 -20.52 -13.98 -13.98
C LEU A 314 -21.79 -13.13 -13.99
N ASP A 315 -22.52 -13.14 -15.11
CA ASP A 315 -23.81 -12.44 -15.28
C ASP A 315 -23.80 -10.95 -14.87
N GLY A 316 -22.79 -10.18 -15.29
CA GLY A 316 -22.66 -8.76 -14.97
C GLY A 316 -22.11 -8.46 -13.57
N HIS A 317 -21.79 -9.48 -12.77
CA HIS A 317 -21.37 -9.35 -11.38
C HIS A 317 -20.01 -10.01 -11.14
N LEU A 318 -19.27 -9.59 -10.12
CA LEU A 318 -18.02 -10.26 -9.76
C LEU A 318 -18.33 -11.59 -9.05
N VAL A 319 -17.54 -12.63 -9.35
CA VAL A 319 -17.64 -13.92 -8.65
C VAL A 319 -17.29 -13.79 -7.16
N ASP A 320 -16.46 -12.82 -6.80
CA ASP A 320 -16.03 -12.53 -5.44
C ASP A 320 -15.73 -11.02 -5.32
N GLU A 321 -15.71 -10.49 -4.10
CA GLU A 321 -15.43 -9.07 -3.90
C GLU A 321 -13.94 -8.72 -4.15
N ILE A 322 -13.68 -7.49 -4.59
CA ILE A 322 -12.33 -6.92 -4.62
C ILE A 322 -12.24 -5.84 -3.55
N VAL A 323 -11.47 -6.11 -2.50
CA VAL A 323 -11.19 -5.15 -1.43
C VAL A 323 -9.70 -4.85 -1.38
N ILE A 324 -9.36 -3.57 -1.58
CA ILE A 324 -8.00 -3.05 -1.51
C ILE A 324 -8.00 -1.93 -0.49
N GLN A 325 -7.24 -2.10 0.59
CA GLN A 325 -7.23 -1.15 1.68
C GLN A 325 -5.80 -0.82 2.08
N SER A 326 -5.50 0.47 2.16
CA SER A 326 -4.36 0.96 2.91
C SER A 326 -4.69 0.85 4.39
N LEU A 327 -4.32 -0.27 5.00
CA LEU A 327 -4.34 -0.38 6.44
C LEU A 327 -3.24 0.54 7.00
N PRO A 328 -3.52 1.29 8.09
CA PRO A 328 -2.45 1.99 8.77
C PRO A 328 -1.35 0.99 9.10
N VAL A 329 -0.12 1.47 9.02
CA VAL A 329 1.01 0.71 9.53
C VAL A 329 0.81 0.61 11.03
N VAL A 330 0.13 -0.45 11.48
CA VAL A 330 0.05 -0.77 12.90
C VAL A 330 1.48 -1.12 13.25
N GLY A 331 2.06 -0.34 14.16
CA GLY A 331 3.36 -0.66 14.71
C GLY A 331 3.35 -2.12 15.17
N PRO A 332 4.48 -2.82 15.07
CA PRO A 332 4.52 -4.18 15.55
C PRO A 332 4.11 -4.16 17.04
N ALA A 333 3.24 -5.09 17.42
CA ALA A 333 2.56 -5.09 18.71
C ALA A 333 2.53 -6.49 19.32
N VAL A 334 2.70 -6.57 20.64
CA VAL A 334 2.52 -7.80 21.42
C VAL A 334 1.04 -7.94 21.75
N LEU A 335 0.42 -9.02 21.29
CA LEU A 335 -0.93 -9.41 21.66
C LEU A 335 -0.85 -10.58 22.64
N VAL A 336 -1.30 -10.35 23.86
CA VAL A 336 -1.48 -11.40 24.87
C VAL A 336 -2.81 -12.09 24.60
N GLU A 337 -2.77 -13.27 23.99
CA GLU A 337 -3.98 -14.03 23.67
C GLU A 337 -4.52 -14.74 24.90
N ARG A 338 -3.64 -15.23 25.76
CA ARG A 338 -4.00 -15.88 27.01
C ARG A 338 -2.87 -15.80 28.02
N ALA A 339 -3.19 -15.47 29.26
CA ALA A 339 -2.24 -15.55 30.36
C ALA A 339 -2.88 -16.09 31.64
N VAL A 340 -2.23 -17.08 32.24
CA VAL A 340 -2.69 -17.73 33.46
C VAL A 340 -1.59 -17.65 34.51
N TYR A 341 -1.92 -17.08 35.67
CA TYR A 341 -1.04 -16.99 36.82
C TYR A 341 -1.47 -17.99 37.90
N GLY A 342 -0.56 -18.86 38.34
CA GLY A 342 -0.84 -19.92 39.30
C GLY A 342 -0.75 -21.32 38.68
N TRP A 343 -1.44 -22.29 39.28
CA TRP A 343 -1.41 -23.68 38.83
C TRP A 343 -2.71 -24.06 38.14
N ALA A 344 -2.66 -24.32 36.83
CA ALA A 344 -3.76 -24.98 36.14
C ALA A 344 -3.89 -26.43 36.65
N ALA A 345 -5.12 -26.93 36.78
CA ALA A 345 -5.39 -28.24 37.40
C ALA A 345 -4.53 -29.39 36.82
N LYS A 346 -4.40 -29.44 35.49
CA LYS A 346 -3.58 -30.45 34.80
C LYS A 346 -2.08 -30.29 35.10
N ASP A 347 -1.60 -29.05 35.18
CA ASP A 347 -0.19 -28.76 35.44
C ASP A 347 0.17 -29.05 36.90
N LEU A 348 -0.76 -28.77 37.82
CA LEU A 348 -0.65 -29.14 39.23
C LEU A 348 -0.56 -30.66 39.39
N GLU A 349 -1.45 -31.41 38.75
CA GLU A 349 -1.47 -32.87 38.85
C GLU A 349 -0.17 -33.49 38.32
N MET A 350 0.34 -32.99 37.19
CA MET A 350 1.64 -33.41 36.67
C MET A 350 2.76 -33.07 37.66
N LYS A 351 2.78 -31.86 38.24
CA LYS A 351 3.83 -31.46 39.19
C LYS A 351 3.77 -32.25 40.50
N LEU A 352 2.58 -32.53 41.02
CA LEU A 352 2.40 -33.38 42.19
C LEU A 352 2.87 -34.81 41.91
N THR A 353 2.62 -35.33 40.70
CA THR A 353 3.11 -36.65 40.27
C THR A 353 4.63 -36.68 40.17
N GLU A 354 5.23 -35.64 39.59
CA GLU A 354 6.68 -35.46 39.49
C GLU A 354 7.34 -35.39 40.87
N LEU A 355 6.85 -34.52 41.77
CA LEU A 355 7.35 -34.40 43.15
C LEU A 355 7.20 -35.71 43.93
N HIS A 356 6.07 -36.39 43.81
CA HIS A 356 5.84 -37.68 44.47
C HIS A 356 6.80 -38.76 43.93
N ALA A 357 7.07 -38.77 42.63
CA ALA A 357 8.05 -39.67 42.03
C ALA A 357 9.47 -39.35 42.53
N HIS A 358 9.85 -38.08 42.58
CA HIS A 358 11.15 -37.64 43.10
C HIS A 358 11.37 -38.05 44.56
N VAL A 359 10.40 -37.77 45.44
CA VAL A 359 10.45 -38.16 46.86
C VAL A 359 10.63 -39.68 47.03
N LYS A 360 9.95 -40.48 46.19
CA LYS A 360 10.03 -41.94 46.19
C LYS A 360 11.33 -42.51 45.61
N LEU A 361 11.87 -41.88 44.56
CA LEU A 361 13.04 -42.37 43.83
C LEU A 361 14.37 -41.88 44.42
N ALA A 362 14.36 -40.82 45.22
CA ALA A 362 15.58 -40.29 45.84
C ALA A 362 16.34 -41.37 46.62
N ALA A 363 17.64 -41.53 46.32
CA ALA A 363 18.46 -42.55 46.97
C ALA A 363 18.70 -42.18 48.46
N PRO A 364 18.97 -43.16 49.36
CA PRO A 364 19.25 -42.89 50.77
C PRO A 364 20.53 -42.08 51.06
N GLY A 365 21.21 -41.53 50.04
CA GLY A 365 22.41 -40.69 50.18
C GLY A 365 22.29 -39.27 49.58
N GLU A 366 21.20 -38.93 48.91
CA GLU A 366 20.95 -37.54 48.49
C GLU A 366 20.63 -36.69 49.72
N ALA A 367 21.21 -35.48 49.80
CA ALA A 367 21.16 -34.61 50.97
C ALA A 367 19.73 -34.51 51.52
N ALA A 368 19.50 -35.05 52.72
CA ALA A 368 18.19 -35.15 53.36
C ALA A 368 17.39 -33.82 53.35
N ALA A 369 18.11 -32.70 53.31
CA ALA A 369 17.54 -31.35 53.18
C ALA A 369 16.79 -31.11 51.84
N MET A 370 17.28 -31.62 50.71
CA MET A 370 16.64 -31.44 49.41
C MET A 370 15.33 -32.25 49.34
N ARG A 371 15.37 -33.48 49.84
CA ARG A 371 14.20 -34.36 49.97
C ARG A 371 13.13 -33.77 50.88
N GLN A 372 13.54 -33.17 52.01
CA GLN A 372 12.61 -32.51 52.92
C GLN A 372 11.93 -31.30 52.24
N ASN A 373 12.69 -30.49 51.49
CA ASN A 373 12.15 -29.34 50.77
C ASN A 373 11.14 -29.75 49.68
N GLU A 374 11.42 -30.80 48.91
CA GLU A 374 10.45 -31.33 47.92
C GLU A 374 9.19 -31.90 48.58
N LEU A 375 9.33 -32.56 49.73
CA LEU A 375 8.20 -33.07 50.51
C LEU A 375 7.34 -31.93 51.06
N ASP A 376 7.97 -30.88 51.61
CA ASP A 376 7.27 -29.70 52.13
C ASP A 376 6.52 -28.98 50.98
N GLN A 377 7.14 -28.86 49.80
CA GLN A 377 6.48 -28.33 48.60
C GLN A 377 5.31 -29.18 48.13
N TYR A 378 5.43 -30.51 48.15
CA TYR A 378 4.35 -31.42 47.81
C TYR A 378 3.15 -31.24 48.75
N MET A 379 3.40 -31.21 50.06
CA MET A 379 2.34 -31.02 51.07
C MET A 379 1.67 -29.64 50.93
N ALA A 380 2.44 -28.59 50.65
CA ALA A 380 1.92 -27.24 50.43
C ALA A 380 1.03 -27.15 49.17
N LEU A 381 1.46 -27.73 48.04
CA LEU A 381 0.68 -27.79 46.80
C LEU A 381 -0.60 -28.62 46.98
N GLN A 382 -0.53 -29.72 47.73
CA GLN A 382 -1.68 -30.58 48.01
C GLN A 382 -2.72 -29.87 48.89
N ALA A 383 -2.27 -29.10 49.90
CA ALA A 383 -3.16 -28.29 50.73
C ALA A 383 -3.86 -27.19 49.90
N ALA A 384 -3.11 -26.56 48.99
CA ALA A 384 -3.61 -25.49 48.13
C ALA A 384 -4.58 -25.98 47.03
N ALA A 385 -4.57 -27.28 46.70
CA ALA A 385 -5.46 -27.90 45.70
C ALA A 385 -6.97 -27.82 46.01
N SER A 386 -7.34 -27.36 47.21
CA SER A 386 -8.73 -27.18 47.65
C SER A 386 -9.39 -25.87 47.19
N GLY A 387 -8.65 -24.93 46.61
CA GLY A 387 -9.14 -23.61 46.17
C GLY A 387 -8.86 -23.26 44.70
N PRO A 388 -9.29 -22.06 44.22
CA PRO A 388 -8.97 -21.58 42.88
C PRO A 388 -7.48 -21.24 42.78
N LEU A 389 -6.70 -22.19 42.27
CA LEU A 389 -5.23 -22.14 42.21
C LEU A 389 -4.66 -21.33 41.06
N CYS A 390 -5.51 -20.82 40.18
CA CYS A 390 -5.07 -20.01 39.05
C CYS A 390 -6.01 -18.83 38.82
N ARG A 391 -5.45 -17.78 38.23
CA ARG A 391 -6.16 -16.56 37.85
C ARG A 391 -5.84 -16.25 36.40
N ASP A 392 -6.86 -15.86 35.65
CA ASP A 392 -6.67 -15.27 34.33
C ASP A 392 -6.15 -13.83 34.49
N VAL A 393 -4.98 -13.58 33.91
CA VAL A 393 -4.27 -12.29 33.95
C VAL A 393 -4.08 -11.69 32.56
N THR A 394 -4.78 -12.23 31.56
CA THR A 394 -4.68 -11.84 30.14
C THR A 394 -4.88 -10.33 29.97
N THR A 395 -5.98 -9.79 30.50
CA THR A 395 -6.30 -8.37 30.36
C THR A 395 -5.32 -7.47 31.08
N LEU A 396 -4.86 -7.87 32.28
CA LEU A 396 -3.89 -7.08 33.07
C LEU A 396 -2.52 -7.00 32.38
N LEU A 397 -2.07 -8.12 31.79
CA LEU A 397 -0.83 -8.13 31.02
C LEU A 397 -0.97 -7.36 29.70
N GLN A 398 -2.11 -7.45 29.02
CA GLN A 398 -2.35 -6.66 27.81
C GLN A 398 -2.37 -5.16 28.11
N THR A 399 -3.04 -4.73 29.19
CA THR A 399 -3.04 -3.31 29.60
C THR A 399 -1.61 -2.83 29.89
N ARG A 400 -0.79 -3.65 30.54
CA ARG A 400 0.63 -3.30 30.77
C ARG A 400 1.41 -3.11 29.47
N VAL A 401 1.16 -3.94 28.46
CA VAL A 401 1.76 -3.81 27.12
C VAL A 401 1.28 -2.54 26.41
N ASP A 402 0.00 -2.19 26.58
CA ASP A 402 -0.61 -1.01 25.96
C ASP A 402 -0.14 0.30 26.62
N ASP A 403 0.23 0.25 27.91
CA ASP A 403 0.69 1.40 28.72
C ASP A 403 2.19 1.73 28.55
N GLU A 404 2.94 0.96 27.76
CA GLU A 404 4.35 1.25 27.44
C GLU A 404 4.52 2.59 26.71
N ALA A 405 5.72 3.17 26.75
CA ALA A 405 6.03 4.45 26.09
C ALA A 405 5.71 4.45 24.58
N VAL A 406 5.82 3.28 23.96
CA VAL A 406 5.24 2.98 22.65
C VAL A 406 4.19 1.88 22.87
N PRO A 407 2.89 2.17 22.78
CA PRO A 407 1.83 1.21 23.04
C PRO A 407 1.99 -0.06 22.21
N GLY A 408 1.89 -1.23 22.83
CA GLY A 408 2.01 -2.51 22.15
C GLY A 408 3.45 -2.99 21.92
N SER A 409 4.46 -2.14 22.11
CA SER A 409 5.82 -2.43 21.63
C SER A 409 6.48 -3.63 22.30
N GLN A 410 6.28 -3.80 23.62
CA GLN A 410 6.93 -4.85 24.41
C GLN A 410 6.12 -5.24 25.66
N LEU A 411 6.32 -6.47 26.12
CA LEU A 411 6.01 -6.92 27.48
C LEU A 411 7.33 -7.16 28.22
N ARG A 412 7.55 -6.42 29.30
CA ARG A 412 8.71 -6.58 30.18
C ARG A 412 8.30 -6.97 31.60
N LEU A 413 8.86 -8.06 32.08
CA LEU A 413 8.74 -8.54 33.47
C LEU A 413 10.14 -8.79 34.01
N ASP A 414 10.63 -7.87 34.84
CA ASP A 414 11.94 -7.96 35.47
C ASP A 414 11.90 -8.84 36.74
N THR A 415 13.06 -9.23 37.26
CA THR A 415 13.16 -10.07 38.47
C THR A 415 12.69 -9.37 39.75
N ASP A 416 12.65 -8.03 39.76
CA ASP A 416 12.11 -7.20 40.83
C ASP A 416 10.58 -6.96 40.70
N THR A 417 9.98 -7.41 39.60
CA THR A 417 8.55 -7.26 39.36
C THR A 417 7.76 -8.27 40.19
N ASN A 418 7.06 -7.78 41.23
CA ASN A 418 6.23 -8.63 42.07
C ASN A 418 4.84 -8.86 41.43
N LEU A 419 4.61 -10.05 40.91
CA LEU A 419 3.36 -10.45 40.26
C LEU A 419 2.19 -10.62 41.23
N ASN A 420 2.44 -10.91 42.51
CA ASN A 420 1.37 -10.98 43.52
C ASN A 420 0.76 -9.59 43.77
N LEU A 421 1.57 -8.53 43.74
CA LEU A 421 1.06 -7.16 43.86
C LEU A 421 0.25 -6.74 42.62
N LEU A 422 0.62 -7.25 41.44
CA LEU A 422 -0.04 -6.90 40.18
C LEU A 422 -1.34 -7.69 39.96
N PHE A 423 -1.34 -8.99 40.27
CA PHE A 423 -2.43 -9.90 39.91
C PHE A 423 -3.17 -10.46 41.12
N GLY A 424 -2.73 -10.17 42.34
CA GLY A 424 -3.13 -10.89 43.55
C GLY A 424 -2.45 -12.26 43.67
N ASP A 425 -2.58 -12.88 44.84
CA ASP A 425 -1.97 -14.17 45.16
C ASP A 425 -3.00 -15.31 45.08
N PRO A 426 -2.99 -16.14 44.02
CA PRO A 426 -3.94 -17.26 43.89
C PRO A 426 -3.57 -18.47 44.76
N CYS A 427 -2.34 -18.55 45.27
CA CYS A 427 -1.87 -19.68 46.09
C CYS A 427 -0.79 -19.21 47.08
N PRO A 428 -1.20 -18.69 48.26
CA PRO A 428 -0.27 -18.14 49.24
C PRO A 428 0.77 -19.13 49.74
N GLY A 429 2.03 -18.70 49.79
CA GLY A 429 3.15 -19.49 50.29
C GLY A 429 3.67 -20.58 49.36
N VAL A 430 3.13 -20.70 48.15
CA VAL A 430 3.51 -21.74 47.18
C VAL A 430 4.11 -21.09 45.93
N PRO A 431 5.21 -21.63 45.36
CA PRO A 431 5.72 -21.15 44.08
C PRO A 431 4.66 -21.33 42.98
N ARG A 432 4.68 -20.46 41.97
CA ARG A 432 3.63 -20.37 40.94
C ARG A 432 4.25 -20.46 39.55
N VAL A 433 3.40 -20.59 38.56
CA VAL A 433 3.78 -20.54 37.15
C VAL A 433 2.99 -19.42 36.49
N LEU A 434 3.66 -18.63 35.66
CA LEU A 434 3.01 -17.76 34.69
C LEU A 434 3.06 -18.47 33.34
N VAL A 435 1.90 -18.84 32.81
CA VAL A 435 1.75 -19.39 31.46
C VAL A 435 1.23 -18.29 30.56
N LEU A 436 2.00 -17.90 29.55
CA LEU A 436 1.68 -16.84 28.61
C LEU A 436 1.62 -17.40 27.19
N GLU A 437 0.49 -17.21 26.53
CA GLU A 437 0.29 -17.43 25.10
C GLU A 437 0.16 -16.06 24.45
N TYR A 438 1.06 -15.75 23.52
CA TYR A 438 1.10 -14.45 22.87
C TYR A 438 1.31 -14.59 21.36
N ALA A 439 0.89 -13.55 20.65
CA ALA A 439 1.13 -13.37 19.23
C ALA A 439 1.86 -12.03 19.02
N LEU A 440 2.80 -12.01 18.09
CA LEU A 440 3.44 -10.78 17.63
C LEU A 440 2.73 -10.33 16.36
N LEU A 441 2.07 -9.19 16.44
CA LEU A 441 1.50 -8.49 15.30
C LEU A 441 2.65 -7.69 14.66
N GLY A 442 2.90 -7.83 13.37
CA GLY A 442 4.01 -7.11 12.73
C GLY A 442 4.26 -7.45 11.26
N TYR A 443 5.33 -6.88 10.70
CA TYR A 443 5.72 -7.04 9.30
C TYR A 443 6.72 -8.17 9.09
N GLY A 444 6.27 -9.33 8.62
CA GLY A 444 7.18 -10.41 8.21
C GLY A 444 7.68 -11.27 9.37
N SER A 445 8.11 -12.48 9.04
CA SER A 445 8.48 -13.49 10.02
C SER A 445 9.96 -13.40 10.38
N THR A 446 10.30 -12.61 11.38
CA THR A 446 11.55 -12.83 12.13
C THR A 446 11.21 -13.45 13.47
N PHE A 447 11.93 -14.52 13.81
CA PHE A 447 11.79 -15.23 15.07
C PHE A 447 12.28 -14.35 16.23
N VAL A 448 11.68 -14.53 17.41
CA VAL A 448 12.21 -14.03 18.68
C VAL A 448 13.09 -15.11 19.29
N GLU A 449 14.33 -14.75 19.64
CA GLU A 449 15.10 -15.52 20.62
C GLU A 449 14.57 -15.21 22.02
N CYS A 450 14.04 -16.23 22.71
CA CYS A 450 13.90 -16.18 24.16
C CYS A 450 15.30 -16.51 24.74
N SER A 451 16.12 -15.50 25.02
CA SER A 451 17.44 -15.74 25.62
C SER A 451 17.31 -15.87 27.14
N GLU A 452 17.48 -17.09 27.66
CA GLU A 452 17.68 -17.33 29.11
C GLU A 452 19.08 -16.88 29.58
N THR A 453 19.97 -16.53 28.64
CA THR A 453 21.33 -16.07 28.90
C THR A 453 21.72 -14.92 27.98
N THR A 454 22.49 -13.97 28.50
CA THR A 454 22.96 -12.72 27.85
C THR A 454 23.88 -12.90 26.64
N GLN A 455 23.85 -14.04 25.94
CA GLN A 455 24.56 -14.21 24.68
C GLN A 455 23.56 -14.29 23.54
N ALA A 456 23.39 -13.18 22.83
CA ALA A 456 22.68 -13.11 21.56
C ALA A 456 23.38 -14.03 20.55
N SER A 457 22.73 -15.12 20.16
CA SER A 457 23.13 -15.91 19.00
C SER A 457 22.34 -15.43 17.79
N VAL A 458 23.01 -15.22 16.66
CA VAL A 458 22.33 -14.86 15.42
C VAL A 458 21.78 -16.15 14.82
N GLY A 459 20.55 -16.52 15.19
CA GLY A 459 19.83 -17.63 14.56
C GLY A 459 19.47 -17.31 13.11
N GLU A 460 19.80 -18.21 12.19
CA GLU A 460 19.58 -18.04 10.75
C GLU A 460 18.11 -17.73 10.43
N SER A 461 17.91 -16.56 9.83
CA SER A 461 16.68 -16.07 9.23
C SER A 461 16.02 -17.12 8.35
N ALA A 462 14.71 -17.36 8.57
CA ALA A 462 13.86 -17.93 7.54
C ALA A 462 14.11 -17.12 6.25
N THR A 463 14.47 -17.85 5.21
CA THR A 463 15.15 -17.35 4.01
C THR A 463 14.51 -16.06 3.47
N ASP A 464 15.34 -15.03 3.31
CA ASP A 464 15.08 -13.81 2.54
C ASP A 464 14.41 -14.09 1.18
N ASP A 465 14.51 -15.32 0.67
CA ASP A 465 13.85 -15.82 -0.53
C ASP A 465 12.32 -15.63 -0.56
N GLU A 466 11.58 -15.71 0.55
CA GLU A 466 10.11 -15.52 0.49
C GLU A 466 9.69 -14.06 0.28
N ILE A 467 10.49 -13.11 0.75
CA ILE A 467 10.23 -11.67 0.60
C ILE A 467 10.86 -11.16 -0.70
N ILE A 468 12.03 -11.67 -1.08
CA ILE A 468 12.84 -11.18 -2.22
C ILE A 468 12.54 -11.93 -3.52
N LYS A 469 12.36 -13.26 -3.54
CA LYS A 469 12.19 -14.01 -4.80
C LYS A 469 10.76 -14.07 -5.33
N LYS A 470 9.74 -13.88 -4.48
CA LYS A 470 8.33 -14.01 -4.91
C LYS A 470 7.70 -12.76 -5.50
N GLY A 471 8.40 -11.62 -5.62
CA GLY A 471 7.99 -10.44 -6.43
C GLY A 471 6.62 -9.81 -6.14
N ASN A 472 5.83 -10.39 -5.24
CA ASN A 472 4.40 -10.12 -5.07
C ASN A 472 4.13 -9.40 -3.74
N GLY A 473 5.09 -8.60 -3.26
CA GLY A 473 4.85 -7.37 -2.50
C GLY A 473 4.00 -7.43 -1.22
N GLN A 474 3.62 -8.60 -0.74
CA GLN A 474 2.76 -8.73 0.42
C GLN A 474 3.61 -8.85 1.67
N CYS A 475 4.01 -7.71 2.26
CA CYS A 475 3.92 -7.68 3.72
C CYS A 475 2.45 -7.39 4.01
N ARG A 476 1.62 -8.44 4.10
CA ARG A 476 0.35 -8.28 4.81
C ARG A 476 0.71 -7.83 6.23
N ASN A 477 -0.22 -7.16 6.90
CA ASN A 477 -0.26 -7.26 8.35
C ASN A 477 -0.44 -8.74 8.65
N PHE A 478 0.66 -9.49 8.70
CA PHE A 478 0.63 -10.90 9.03
C PHE A 478 0.53 -10.93 10.55
N CYS A 479 -0.67 -11.17 11.02
CA CYS A 479 -0.83 -11.81 12.31
C CYS A 479 -0.31 -13.24 12.11
N LYS A 480 1.00 -13.47 12.29
CA LYS A 480 1.51 -14.84 12.37
C LYS A 480 0.99 -15.36 13.70
N ARG A 481 -0.20 -15.96 13.68
CA ARG A 481 -0.83 -16.68 14.82
C ARG A 481 -0.06 -17.96 15.13
N LYS A 482 1.28 -17.92 15.12
CA LYS A 482 2.04 -18.94 15.80
C LYS A 482 2.03 -18.48 17.25
N THR A 483 1.05 -18.99 17.98
CA THR A 483 0.88 -18.73 19.41
C THR A 483 2.11 -19.29 20.10
N ASP A 484 3.06 -18.44 20.43
CA ASP A 484 4.21 -18.86 21.21
C ASP A 484 3.76 -18.98 22.66
N LYS A 485 4.16 -20.09 23.29
CA LYS A 485 3.81 -20.38 24.68
C LYS A 485 5.06 -20.25 25.53
N LEU A 486 5.05 -19.28 26.43
CA LEU A 486 6.09 -19.08 27.42
C LEU A 486 5.58 -19.58 28.77
N ARG A 487 6.41 -20.36 29.46
CA ARG A 487 6.17 -20.79 30.83
C ARG A 487 7.28 -20.25 31.71
N VAL A 488 6.92 -19.49 32.73
CA VAL A 488 7.90 -18.88 33.62
C VAL A 488 7.63 -19.23 35.07
N ALA A 489 8.68 -19.66 35.76
CA ALA A 489 8.64 -19.96 37.17
C ALA A 489 8.59 -18.66 37.99
N VAL A 490 7.74 -18.64 38.99
CA VAL A 490 7.52 -17.51 39.88
C VAL A 490 7.67 -17.98 41.30
N THR A 491 8.44 -17.25 42.11
CA THR A 491 8.67 -17.58 43.52
C THR A 491 7.38 -17.49 44.32
N ALA A 492 7.35 -18.09 45.52
CA ALA A 492 6.20 -17.98 46.42
C ALA A 492 5.84 -16.53 46.77
N GLU A 493 6.84 -15.65 46.81
CA GLU A 493 6.71 -14.21 47.06
C GLU A 493 6.18 -13.41 45.85
N GLY A 494 6.13 -14.04 44.67
CA GLY A 494 5.57 -13.45 43.45
C GLY A 494 6.59 -12.91 42.47
N PHE A 495 7.89 -13.15 42.66
CA PHE A 495 8.94 -12.64 41.77
C PHE A 495 9.28 -13.63 40.65
N VAL A 496 9.57 -13.13 39.47
CA VAL A 496 9.95 -13.94 38.31
C VAL A 496 11.38 -14.45 38.49
N SER A 497 11.64 -15.74 38.22
CA SER A 497 12.98 -16.32 38.38
C SER A 497 14.00 -15.77 37.37
N THR A 498 13.54 -15.43 36.17
CA THR A 498 14.33 -14.91 35.06
C THR A 498 13.60 -13.71 34.44
N PRO A 499 14.33 -12.66 34.04
CA PRO A 499 13.70 -11.51 33.39
C PRO A 499 13.13 -11.95 32.03
N ILE A 500 11.93 -11.48 31.71
CA ILE A 500 11.25 -11.74 30.46
C ILE A 500 11.14 -10.43 29.69
N VAL A 501 11.60 -10.44 28.44
CA VAL A 501 11.35 -9.35 27.50
C VAL A 501 10.79 -9.95 26.23
N ILE A 502 9.51 -9.70 25.96
CA ILE A 502 8.88 -10.00 24.68
C ILE A 502 8.74 -8.67 23.97
N SER A 503 9.58 -8.42 22.98
CA SER A 503 9.51 -7.21 22.18
C SER A 503 9.18 -7.56 20.75
N SER A 504 8.30 -6.79 20.14
CA SER A 504 8.16 -6.83 18.71
C SER A 504 9.33 -6.05 18.07
N HIS A 505 10.08 -6.67 17.16
CA HIS A 505 11.13 -5.94 16.46
C HIS A 505 10.50 -4.94 15.49
N GLU A 506 10.99 -3.70 15.49
CA GLU A 506 10.63 -2.72 14.47
C GLU A 506 11.14 -3.20 13.10
N ILE A 507 10.31 -3.95 12.38
CA ILE A 507 10.62 -4.35 11.01
C ILE A 507 10.27 -3.17 10.11
N PHE A 508 11.23 -2.27 9.95
CA PHE A 508 11.17 -1.31 8.86
C PHE A 508 11.45 -2.09 7.57
N PRO A 509 10.61 -1.95 6.52
CA PRO A 509 10.94 -2.54 5.25
C PRO A 509 12.25 -1.96 4.77
N SER A 510 13.19 -2.85 4.46
CA SER A 510 14.57 -2.52 4.12
C SER A 510 14.62 -1.63 2.88
N LEU A 511 15.58 -0.70 2.88
CA LEU A 511 15.97 -0.02 1.65
C LEU A 511 16.60 -1.05 0.71
N LEU A 512 15.91 -1.32 -0.40
CA LEU A 512 16.40 -2.20 -1.44
C LEU A 512 17.06 -1.38 -2.54
N ILE A 513 18.31 -1.71 -2.86
CA ILE A 513 19.00 -1.13 -4.01
C ILE A 513 18.74 -2.04 -5.20
N ALA A 514 17.78 -1.66 -6.04
CA ALA A 514 17.39 -2.47 -7.19
C ALA A 514 18.52 -2.52 -8.22
N ARG A 515 19.11 -1.37 -8.54
CA ARG A 515 20.26 -1.22 -9.45
C ARG A 515 21.06 0.02 -9.10
N ALA A 516 22.37 0.01 -9.25
CA ALA A 516 23.18 1.22 -9.19
C ALA A 516 24.29 1.21 -10.25
N PHE A 517 24.52 2.36 -10.86
CA PHE A 517 25.52 2.56 -11.91
C PHE A 517 26.43 3.71 -11.57
N PHE A 518 27.72 3.54 -11.85
CA PHE A 518 28.69 4.61 -11.76
C PHE A 518 29.37 4.80 -13.11
N GLY A 519 29.41 6.03 -13.63
CA GLY A 519 30.11 6.32 -14.89
C GLY A 519 29.44 7.41 -15.71
N HIS A 520 29.36 7.23 -17.03
CA HIS A 520 28.78 8.24 -17.93
C HIS A 520 27.27 8.44 -17.66
N PRO A 521 26.76 9.68 -17.57
CA PRO A 521 25.37 9.94 -17.18
C PRO A 521 24.33 9.43 -18.18
N THR A 522 24.69 9.29 -19.46
CA THR A 522 23.77 8.89 -20.54
C THR A 522 24.22 7.67 -21.34
N ASN A 523 25.44 7.16 -21.15
CA ASN A 523 25.99 6.10 -21.98
C ASN A 523 26.26 4.86 -21.13
N THR A 524 25.36 3.89 -21.22
CA THR A 524 25.38 2.64 -20.44
C THR A 524 26.57 1.74 -20.73
N LEU A 525 27.23 1.91 -21.89
CA LEU A 525 28.45 1.17 -22.22
C LEU A 525 29.69 1.71 -21.47
N LYS A 526 29.58 2.90 -20.88
CA LYS A 526 30.65 3.59 -20.14
C LYS A 526 30.31 3.74 -18.65
N THR A 527 29.61 2.75 -18.11
CA THR A 527 29.24 2.67 -16.69
C THR A 527 29.63 1.32 -16.13
N PHE A 528 30.06 1.30 -14.87
CA PHE A 528 30.17 0.09 -14.07
C PHE A 528 28.89 -0.12 -13.28
N ASP A 529 28.48 -1.38 -13.15
CA ASP A 529 27.45 -1.80 -12.22
C ASP A 529 28.04 -1.81 -10.81
N VAL A 530 27.47 -0.99 -9.93
CA VAL A 530 27.90 -0.82 -8.54
C VAL A 530 26.77 -1.19 -7.58
N THR A 531 25.79 -1.97 -8.04
CA THR A 531 24.61 -2.39 -7.27
C THR A 531 25.01 -3.07 -5.97
N GLU A 532 25.89 -4.07 -6.05
CA GLU A 532 26.34 -4.83 -4.88
C GLU A 532 27.14 -3.96 -3.88
N PRO A 533 28.17 -3.20 -4.28
CA PRO A 533 28.87 -2.29 -3.37
C PRO A 533 27.95 -1.27 -2.66
N ILE A 534 26.99 -0.70 -3.38
CA ILE A 534 26.02 0.25 -2.82
C ILE A 534 25.02 -0.47 -1.91
N GLY A 535 24.59 -1.68 -2.25
CA GLY A 535 23.76 -2.54 -1.41
C GLY A 535 24.44 -2.88 -0.08
N VAL A 536 25.73 -3.19 -0.10
CA VAL A 536 26.53 -3.43 1.11
C VAL A 536 26.62 -2.17 1.98
N LEU A 537 26.78 -0.98 1.37
CA LEU A 537 26.76 0.29 2.11
C LEU A 537 25.39 0.56 2.75
N ALA A 538 24.29 0.22 2.06
CA ALA A 538 22.94 0.32 2.61
C ALA A 538 22.72 -0.66 3.79
N ALA A 539 23.23 -1.89 3.69
CA ALA A 539 23.12 -2.90 4.74
C ALA A 539 23.92 -2.55 6.01
N LYS A 540 25.09 -1.90 5.85
CA LYS A 540 25.94 -1.47 6.97
C LYS A 540 25.34 -0.34 7.82
N GLY A 541 24.42 0.46 7.27
CA GLY A 541 23.73 1.51 8.01
C GLY A 541 22.60 0.94 8.86
N ASN A 542 22.81 0.77 10.17
CA ASN A 542 21.80 0.43 11.19
C ASN A 542 20.58 -0.34 10.64
N ALA A 543 20.77 -1.63 10.33
CA ALA A 543 19.71 -2.55 9.93
C ALA A 543 18.93 -2.14 8.66
N ALA A 544 19.63 -1.71 7.59
CA ALA A 544 19.05 -1.40 6.28
C ALA A 544 18.00 -0.28 6.27
N LYS A 545 18.00 0.60 7.29
CA LYS A 545 17.05 1.72 7.39
C LYS A 545 17.42 2.87 6.45
N ALA A 546 18.71 3.11 6.21
CA ALA A 546 19.16 4.18 5.31
C ALA A 546 20.52 3.89 4.66
N LEU A 547 20.65 4.23 3.38
CA LEU A 547 21.91 4.35 2.67
C LEU A 547 22.48 5.74 2.93
N ALA A 548 23.66 5.79 3.55
CA ALA A 548 24.43 7.01 3.70
C ALA A 548 25.72 6.93 2.86
N ILE A 549 25.82 7.76 1.82
CA ILE A 549 27.06 7.93 1.06
C ILE A 549 27.68 9.27 1.45
N PRO A 550 28.76 9.27 2.25
CA PRO A 550 29.35 10.52 2.73
C PRO A 550 29.99 11.30 1.58
N ARG A 551 29.90 12.62 1.61
CA ARG A 551 30.56 13.51 0.63
C ARG A 551 32.09 13.33 0.56
N THR A 552 32.68 12.70 1.57
CA THR A 552 34.12 12.45 1.67
C THR A 552 34.54 11.18 0.93
N LEU A 553 33.60 10.32 0.55
CA LEU A 553 33.89 9.08 -0.18
C LEU A 553 34.33 9.40 -1.61
N ASP A 554 35.54 8.96 -1.97
CA ASP A 554 36.03 8.97 -3.34
C ASP A 554 35.41 7.80 -4.11
N LEU A 555 34.53 8.12 -5.05
CA LEU A 555 33.76 7.13 -5.81
C LEU A 555 34.63 6.39 -6.84
N ILE A 556 35.70 7.01 -7.35
CA ILE A 556 36.62 6.32 -8.27
C ILE A 556 37.48 5.34 -7.48
N SER A 557 37.95 5.73 -6.28
CA SER A 557 38.67 4.78 -5.42
C SER A 557 37.78 3.63 -4.96
N ALA A 558 36.48 3.88 -4.74
CA ALA A 558 35.54 2.88 -4.25
C ALA A 558 35.05 1.92 -5.34
N PHE A 559 34.82 2.42 -6.57
CA PHE A 559 34.16 1.65 -7.64
C PHE A 559 34.98 1.51 -8.93
N GLY A 560 36.13 2.15 -9.03
CA GLY A 560 36.95 2.22 -10.24
C GLY A 560 36.56 3.37 -11.19
N ASP A 561 37.37 3.59 -12.23
CA ASP A 561 37.11 4.60 -13.27
C ASP A 561 36.63 3.96 -14.59
N PRO A 562 35.32 3.95 -14.88
CA PRO A 562 34.77 3.37 -16.10
C PRO A 562 35.03 4.23 -17.36
N CYS A 563 35.32 5.52 -17.20
CA CYS A 563 35.51 6.44 -18.32
C CYS A 563 36.44 7.61 -17.93
N ARG A 564 37.74 7.38 -18.10
CA ARG A 564 38.79 8.36 -17.81
C ARG A 564 38.59 9.67 -18.58
N GLY A 565 38.80 10.79 -17.89
CA GLY A 565 38.69 12.13 -18.48
C GLY A 565 37.27 12.64 -18.73
N ILE A 566 36.23 11.86 -18.39
CA ILE A 566 34.83 12.27 -18.54
C ILE A 566 34.19 12.47 -17.17
N ARG A 567 33.30 13.47 -17.07
CA ARG A 567 32.47 13.72 -15.87
C ARG A 567 31.52 12.56 -15.63
N LYS A 568 31.46 12.09 -14.39
CA LYS A 568 30.72 10.90 -13.98
C LYS A 568 29.47 11.26 -13.19
N ALA A 569 28.53 10.34 -13.15
CA ALA A 569 27.38 10.36 -12.26
C ALA A 569 27.23 9.01 -11.57
N LEU A 570 26.72 9.04 -10.35
CA LEU A 570 26.23 7.88 -9.62
C LEU A 570 24.70 7.84 -9.77
N THR A 571 24.19 6.80 -10.41
CA THR A 571 22.76 6.56 -10.58
C THR A 571 22.33 5.44 -9.65
N ILE A 572 21.34 5.67 -8.80
CA ILE A 572 20.84 4.68 -7.83
C ILE A 572 19.34 4.52 -8.04
N ASN A 573 18.94 3.31 -8.40
CA ASN A 573 17.55 2.88 -8.40
C ASN A 573 17.30 2.16 -7.09
N TYR A 574 16.45 2.73 -6.27
CA TYR A 574 16.16 2.20 -4.94
C TYR A 574 14.66 2.00 -4.75
N GLN A 575 14.30 1.16 -3.79
CA GLN A 575 12.93 0.91 -3.38
C GLN A 575 12.84 0.90 -1.85
N VAL A 576 11.96 1.73 -1.28
CA VAL A 576 11.66 1.77 0.17
C VAL A 576 10.17 1.82 0.34
N LEU A 577 9.59 0.92 1.14
CA LEU A 577 8.13 0.78 1.25
C LEU A 577 7.44 0.54 -0.09
N GLY A 578 8.16 0.09 -1.12
CA GLY A 578 7.65 0.02 -2.48
C GLY A 578 7.86 1.31 -3.28
N MET A 579 8.07 2.47 -2.65
CA MET A 579 8.37 3.71 -3.37
C MET A 579 9.70 3.53 -4.07
N GLY A 580 9.63 3.40 -5.39
CA GLY A 580 10.76 3.27 -6.29
C GLY A 580 11.21 4.64 -6.75
N GLY A 581 12.51 4.91 -6.70
CA GLY A 581 13.07 6.16 -7.18
C GLY A 581 14.39 5.96 -7.90
N THR A 582 14.64 6.80 -8.89
CA THR A 582 15.93 6.90 -9.56
C THR A 582 16.59 8.20 -9.13
N LEU A 583 17.73 8.11 -8.45
CA LEU A 583 18.56 9.25 -8.11
C LEU A 583 19.75 9.30 -9.06
N VAL A 584 19.96 10.44 -9.71
CA VAL A 584 21.15 10.69 -10.52
C VAL A 584 21.96 11.79 -9.86
N LEU A 585 23.15 11.45 -9.40
CA LEU A 585 24.01 12.34 -8.61
C LEU A 585 25.31 12.60 -9.38
N HIS A 586 25.51 13.84 -9.80
CA HIS A 586 26.74 14.24 -10.47
C HIS A 586 27.90 14.29 -9.49
N VAL A 587 29.04 13.78 -9.96
CA VAL A 587 30.28 13.76 -9.19
C VAL A 587 31.10 15.02 -9.52
N ASN A 588 31.72 15.60 -8.48
CA ASN A 588 32.58 16.76 -8.64
C ASN A 588 33.95 16.39 -9.24
N GLU A 589 34.79 17.40 -9.49
CA GLU A 589 36.13 17.22 -10.08
C GLU A 589 37.07 16.38 -9.21
N THR A 590 36.78 16.28 -7.91
CA THR A 590 37.53 15.46 -6.94
C THR A 590 36.95 14.04 -6.77
N ASN A 591 36.10 13.58 -7.70
CA ASN A 591 35.49 12.25 -7.68
C ASN A 591 34.57 11.97 -6.47
N ARG A 592 34.01 13.03 -5.87
CA ARG A 592 33.16 12.99 -4.69
C ARG A 592 31.76 13.53 -4.98
N LEU A 593 30.79 13.15 -4.15
CA LEU A 593 29.46 13.74 -4.17
C LEU A 593 29.49 15.19 -3.65
N PRO A 594 28.64 16.10 -4.18
CA PRO A 594 28.58 17.49 -3.71
C PRO A 594 28.06 17.62 -2.27
N ALA A 595 27.30 16.64 -1.80
CA ALA A 595 26.77 16.55 -0.45
C ALA A 595 26.72 15.08 0.00
N THR A 596 26.59 14.86 1.31
CA THR A 596 26.32 13.53 1.85
C THR A 596 24.93 13.12 1.40
N LEU A 597 24.84 12.00 0.71
CA LEU A 597 23.56 11.41 0.31
C LEU A 597 23.04 10.58 1.49
N VAL A 598 21.78 10.80 1.87
CA VAL A 598 21.04 9.92 2.78
C VAL A 598 19.74 9.55 2.10
N VAL A 599 19.52 8.26 1.86
CA VAL A 599 18.32 7.69 1.23
C VAL A 599 17.74 6.65 2.18
N GLY A 600 16.44 6.65 2.41
CA GLY A 600 15.77 5.75 3.37
C GLY A 600 15.14 6.51 4.54
N TYR A 601 14.92 5.82 5.66
CA TYR A 601 14.32 6.41 6.84
C TYR A 601 15.30 7.36 7.53
N PRO A 602 14.84 8.54 7.98
CA PRO A 602 15.68 9.44 8.75
C PRO A 602 16.18 8.71 10.02
N PRO A 603 17.48 8.79 10.35
CA PRO A 603 18.00 8.14 11.55
C PRO A 603 17.31 8.71 12.79
N ALA A 604 16.89 7.83 13.70
CA ALA A 604 16.18 8.19 14.94
C ALA A 604 16.98 9.14 15.85
N LYS A 605 18.31 9.09 15.74
CA LYS A 605 19.21 10.11 16.29
C LYS A 605 19.68 10.98 15.13
N ARG A 606 19.22 12.23 15.10
CA ARG A 606 19.90 13.27 14.32
C ARG A 606 21.33 13.30 14.82
N ASP A 607 22.28 12.89 13.99
CA ASP A 607 23.68 13.24 14.24
C ASP A 607 23.72 14.77 14.36
N VAL A 608 23.96 15.24 15.58
CA VAL A 608 24.37 16.61 15.86
C VAL A 608 25.82 16.72 15.40
N GLY A 609 26.03 16.53 14.10
CA GLY A 609 27.31 16.65 13.43
C GLY A 609 27.65 18.12 13.28
N THR A 610 28.43 18.62 14.24
CA THR A 610 29.47 19.65 14.10
C THR A 610 29.18 20.85 13.17
N ASN A 611 29.07 22.02 13.80
CA ASN A 611 29.05 23.39 13.25
C ASN A 611 27.76 23.83 12.54
N GLY A 612 26.72 24.07 13.35
CA GLY A 612 25.91 25.30 13.26
C GLY A 612 25.17 25.61 11.96
N LYS A 613 24.84 24.63 11.12
CA LYS A 613 24.02 24.85 9.92
C LYS A 613 22.66 24.19 10.06
N MET A 614 21.63 25.04 10.13
CA MET A 614 20.21 24.66 10.14
C MET A 614 19.86 23.64 9.05
N GLY A 615 18.92 22.75 9.39
CA GLY A 615 18.39 21.73 8.49
C GLY A 615 17.75 22.33 7.23
N PHE A 616 17.59 21.54 6.17
CA PHE A 616 16.93 21.99 4.94
C PHE A 616 15.47 22.39 5.20
N SER A 617 14.75 21.62 6.02
CA SER A 617 13.37 21.94 6.44
C SER A 617 13.27 23.23 7.26
N GLU A 618 14.22 23.49 8.16
CA GLU A 618 14.31 24.78 8.89
C GLU A 618 14.66 25.93 7.96
N ARG A 619 15.54 25.73 6.97
CA ARG A 619 15.85 26.74 5.95
C ARG A 619 14.65 27.08 5.07
N VAL A 620 13.85 26.08 4.69
CA VAL A 620 12.63 26.29 3.93
C VAL A 620 11.58 27.03 4.78
N ALA A 621 11.39 26.62 6.05
CA ALA A 621 10.48 27.28 6.98
C ALA A 621 10.87 28.73 7.31
N LEU A 622 12.16 29.03 7.46
CA LEU A 622 12.66 30.40 7.70
C LEU A 622 12.75 31.25 6.43
N SER A 623 12.88 30.63 5.24
CA SER A 623 12.85 31.36 3.97
C SER A 623 11.46 31.91 3.65
N ALA A 624 10.41 31.21 4.08
CA ALA A 624 9.03 31.69 4.01
C ALA A 624 8.76 32.88 4.96
N ALA A 625 9.60 33.09 5.99
CA ALA A 625 9.40 34.12 7.01
C ALA A 625 10.20 35.42 6.78
N LYS A 626 11.07 35.52 5.76
CA LYS A 626 11.87 36.73 5.51
C LYS A 626 11.27 37.60 4.39
N THR A 627 10.61 38.68 4.78
CA THR A 627 10.39 39.85 3.92
C THR A 627 11.73 40.35 3.37
N LYS A 628 11.75 40.70 2.07
CA LYS A 628 12.94 41.04 1.28
C LYS A 628 13.84 42.07 2.00
N GLN A 629 15.03 41.64 2.44
CA GLN A 629 16.08 42.56 2.89
C GLN A 629 16.50 43.49 1.75
N THR A 630 16.56 44.78 2.06
CA THR A 630 16.89 45.83 1.10
C THR A 630 18.38 45.79 0.75
N ALA A 631 18.75 46.31 -0.42
CA ALA A 631 20.14 46.31 -0.89
C ALA A 631 21.12 47.02 0.07
N ARG A 632 20.61 47.95 0.89
CA ARG A 632 21.37 48.67 1.93
C ARG A 632 21.82 47.75 3.07
N GLU A 633 20.99 46.78 3.47
CA GLU A 633 21.31 45.82 4.53
C GLU A 633 22.35 44.78 4.06
N ARG A 634 22.33 44.43 2.76
CA ARG A 634 23.35 43.54 2.19
C ARG A 634 24.74 44.17 2.22
N MET A 635 24.84 45.47 1.88
CA MET A 635 26.13 46.17 1.91
C MET A 635 26.71 46.33 3.33
N GLN A 636 25.87 46.49 4.36
CA GLN A 636 26.37 46.57 5.74
C GLN A 636 26.90 45.22 6.27
N SER A 637 26.31 44.09 5.86
CA SER A 637 26.79 42.75 6.26
C SER A 637 28.14 42.34 5.65
N SER A 638 28.48 42.86 4.47
CA SER A 638 29.75 42.57 3.79
C SER A 638 30.94 43.36 4.34
N ALA A 639 30.68 44.51 4.98
CA ALA A 639 31.73 45.35 5.58
C ALA A 639 32.25 44.80 6.91
N SER A 640 31.50 43.92 7.60
CA SER A 640 31.90 43.37 8.91
C SER A 640 32.74 42.08 8.85
N GLN A 641 33.12 41.59 7.66
CA GLN A 641 33.98 40.40 7.51
C GLN A 641 35.43 40.70 7.06
N ARG A 642 35.85 41.98 7.06
CA ARG A 642 37.24 42.39 6.80
C ARG A 642 37.82 43.17 7.97
N LEU A 643 38.00 42.46 9.06
CA LEU A 643 38.99 42.60 10.13
C LEU A 643 38.88 41.19 10.75
N TRP A 644 39.91 40.37 10.78
CA TRP A 644 40.93 40.31 11.81
C TRP A 644 42.07 39.45 11.25
N SER A 645 43.25 40.04 11.04
CA SER A 645 44.55 39.37 11.02
C SER A 645 45.65 40.40 11.31
N ILE A 646 45.93 40.62 12.59
CA ILE A 646 47.26 40.50 13.21
C ILE A 646 47.03 39.77 14.52
#